data_AF-A0A319FBZ1-F1
#
_entry.id   AF-A0A319FBZ1-F1
#
_cell.length_a   1.000
_cell.length_b   1.000
_cell.length_c   1.000
_cell.angle_alpha   90.00
_cell.angle_beta   90.00
_cell.angle_gamma   90.00
#
_symmetry.space_group_name_H-M   'P 1'
#
loop_
_entity.id
_entity.type
_entity.pdbx_description
1 polymer ?
#
loop_
_entity_poly.entity_id
_entity_poly.type
_entity_poly.pdbx_seq_one_letter_code
_entity_poly.pdbx_strand_id
1 'polypeptide(L)'
;MSDSTPRPVPWAHHLIYLLLILPTGLSIALLLSDSRHWTLTGALYSFINTYRTSVQTALQILATLLSTIQLITICRLINNATRILFSRPTHHTTLNHLALWSSLSTPTTNFSLPLPQILLTLILANLSAVLSALWTGALTPTSATTTTNTTIYIPSYANRTFIKEYPSQIDNTGPSLRTTRGYFTYSVGVGLLTSLVSSASSASPLTGTLRNRTHTKLDSTGYTYTGRSYGVGAPVGLTDSSVSLHPWAANYTYHERGYDAQINCIYNASSLFLLQDTFYNALYDASGPLPDSNTTSSEYSVYTGWSTDTIVALGVASDPIAYTKARYVAAAAGESYLALNASQCLVTFIPTWFQVDVAVKDKEIHVSKLNPSSSSSSSSSSSLSSSQKEEEEEVDIDPTNHTVHVVMRQLELISNDLTSFYRSTLGDAFNTSIADYTTNANSTSTSISNTTTALTGIKNAYISLVDDILEAYAAAQLVVGNFTTPATATVTIDALRLGSRVYIVAVFVVSLVVVGVVGIEAGRTILAIRCFRIPEALSLTQAGHLRHFYNLSSAIDGDWPHMGSQEPAQEFLDAYRYQLATMAYASGLTHYHRMPAMRGLFKPLIRRLIHKMLRREVWGYWYNTSQSGVMVDPDLKELRKPWANPVIRENIMYSGHLLLMTSLYAMLFDDDEFERPGSLTFHWNPLFWGMGPETFVYDNRSLQQVIIDEMERNGWVGVCCEPNMVFVACNQFPIIAMHLNDARDGATVATEVLDKYKLALEEKGMLSRNDLYKDWISIKQGHRATPRSVGLTAWAAAFMNTRNSEFVRAGFPSHVKGFITNIDGQIELQHPMVAGAYRAALKKQGDTAEWQDSAEVLRDAREFYKENRSTIYFPYNEPTLGYVVKWLSELGKTTELDGILAYADKHLQPTWEYGGLYYPRNDLATDEQGRWMHMDPFSGNSAIGYARLNVESGQKIMVDAPWTKETLASRPYVDGLDLSQGVDCLRGVWDPNRNALIVTIREWAGHGSRVVFDVKNLPEGRWEVCTSQGGRRMHELDKGGQIAVDATLEGHEEVDIVVIRA
;
A
#
# COMPACT_ATOMS: atom_id res chain seq x y z
N MET A 1 33.58 44.18 21.39
CA MET A 1 33.51 42.91 22.15
C MET A 1 32.87 41.89 21.22
N SER A 2 33.53 40.76 20.98
CA SER A 2 33.22 39.87 19.87
C SER A 2 31.85 39.20 20.01
N ASP A 3 31.03 39.34 18.98
CA ASP A 3 29.84 38.55 18.71
C ASP A 3 30.12 37.05 18.83
N SER A 4 29.53 36.41 19.83
CA SER A 4 29.33 34.96 19.83
C SER A 4 27.86 34.69 19.53
N THR A 5 27.52 34.71 18.25
CA THR A 5 26.30 34.11 17.73
C THR A 5 26.24 32.63 18.13
N PRO A 6 25.11 32.12 18.68
CA PRO A 6 24.92 30.69 18.77
C PRO A 6 24.81 30.16 17.35
N ARG A 7 25.86 29.47 16.88
CA ARG A 7 25.84 28.83 15.55
C ARG A 7 24.63 27.88 15.49
N PRO A 8 23.73 27.98 14.49
CA PRO A 8 22.72 26.96 14.27
C PRO A 8 23.45 25.63 14.04
N VAL A 9 23.14 24.61 14.83
CA VAL A 9 23.63 23.25 14.58
C VAL A 9 23.03 22.81 13.24
N PRO A 10 23.82 22.65 12.16
CA PRO A 10 23.27 22.35 10.85
C PRO A 10 22.52 21.01 10.89
N TRP A 11 21.33 20.93 10.27
CA TRP A 11 20.57 19.67 10.07
C TRP A 11 21.43 18.51 9.52
N ALA A 12 22.55 18.82 8.88
CA ALA A 12 23.61 17.88 8.50
C ALA A 12 24.13 16.98 9.65
N HIS A 13 24.05 17.42 10.91
CA HIS A 13 24.53 16.62 12.05
C HIS A 13 23.64 15.41 12.38
N HIS A 14 22.35 15.44 12.02
CA HIS A 14 21.41 14.34 12.25
C HIS A 14 21.20 13.44 11.02
N LEU A 15 21.54 13.93 9.82
CA LEU A 15 21.51 13.16 8.57
C LEU A 15 22.35 11.87 8.61
N ILE A 16 23.42 11.85 9.42
CA ILE A 16 24.29 10.67 9.54
C ILE A 16 23.57 9.47 10.16
N TYR A 17 22.54 9.69 11.00
CA TYR A 17 21.72 8.62 11.58
C TYR A 17 20.72 8.06 10.56
N LEU A 18 20.30 8.84 9.55
CA LEU A 18 19.45 8.35 8.46
C LEU A 18 20.18 7.32 7.58
N LEU A 19 21.52 7.35 7.53
CA LEU A 19 22.29 6.34 6.81
C LEU A 19 22.13 4.93 7.41
N LEU A 20 21.73 4.79 8.69
CA LEU A 20 21.42 3.49 9.29
C LEU A 20 20.21 2.79 8.66
N ILE A 21 19.36 3.50 7.91
CA ILE A 21 18.25 2.90 7.18
C ILE A 21 18.77 1.87 6.17
N LEU A 22 19.95 2.09 5.58
CA LEU A 22 20.54 1.19 4.59
C LEU A 22 20.92 -0.19 5.19
N PRO A 23 21.80 -0.30 6.23
CA PRO A 23 22.11 -1.58 6.84
C PRO A 23 20.89 -2.21 7.54
N THR A 24 20.03 -1.41 8.16
CA THR A 24 18.84 -1.94 8.85
C THR A 24 17.82 -2.51 7.85
N GLY A 25 17.49 -1.75 6.80
CA GLY A 25 16.57 -2.18 5.75
C GLY A 25 17.06 -3.42 5.02
N LEU A 26 18.36 -3.47 4.70
CA LEU A 26 18.94 -4.66 4.07
C LEU A 26 18.93 -5.88 5.00
N SER A 27 19.21 -5.71 6.30
CA SER A 27 19.15 -6.82 7.27
C SER A 27 17.74 -7.37 7.45
N ILE A 28 16.72 -6.50 7.44
CA ILE A 28 15.29 -6.88 7.48
C ILE A 28 14.91 -7.61 6.19
N ALA A 29 15.35 -7.11 5.04
CA ALA A 29 15.08 -7.75 3.75
C ALA A 29 15.71 -9.15 3.67
N LEU A 30 16.94 -9.34 4.17
CA LEU A 30 17.58 -10.65 4.25
C LEU A 30 16.84 -11.60 5.21
N LEU A 31 16.38 -11.11 6.36
CA LEU A 31 15.60 -11.92 7.30
C LEU A 31 14.23 -12.31 6.71
N LEU A 32 13.56 -11.39 6.00
CA LEU A 32 12.31 -11.66 5.29
C LEU A 32 12.53 -12.67 4.15
N SER A 33 13.61 -12.51 3.38
CA SER A 33 14.03 -13.45 2.35
C SER A 33 14.29 -14.86 2.91
N ASP A 34 14.97 -14.93 4.06
CA ASP A 34 15.23 -16.18 4.80
C ASP A 34 13.92 -16.84 5.23
N SER A 35 12.99 -16.06 5.79
CA SER A 35 11.69 -16.53 6.30
C SER A 35 10.70 -16.97 5.22
N ARG A 36 10.76 -16.35 4.02
CA ARG A 36 9.88 -16.67 2.89
C ARG A 36 10.47 -17.72 1.94
N HIS A 37 11.58 -18.36 2.33
CA HIS A 37 12.29 -19.33 1.49
C HIS A 37 12.54 -18.84 0.06
N TRP A 38 12.89 -17.56 -0.09
CA TRP A 38 13.11 -16.99 -1.41
C TRP A 38 14.36 -17.62 -2.05
N THR A 39 14.17 -18.23 -3.21
CA THR A 39 15.23 -18.87 -4.01
C THR A 39 15.43 -18.14 -5.33
N LEU A 40 16.68 -18.12 -5.77
CA LEU A 40 17.13 -17.59 -7.05
C LEU A 40 17.21 -18.77 -8.03
N THR A 41 16.37 -18.73 -9.06
CA THR A 41 16.24 -19.76 -10.10
C THR A 41 16.51 -19.18 -11.49
N GLY A 42 16.57 -20.04 -12.51
CA GLY A 42 16.63 -19.61 -13.92
C GLY A 42 17.89 -18.81 -14.27
N ALA A 43 17.71 -17.63 -14.88
CA ALA A 43 18.81 -16.81 -15.39
C ALA A 43 19.75 -16.32 -14.28
N LEU A 44 19.22 -16.02 -13.08
CA LEU A 44 20.01 -15.59 -11.92
C LEU A 44 20.87 -16.74 -11.37
N TYR A 45 20.32 -17.95 -11.32
CA TYR A 45 21.09 -19.15 -10.95
C TYR A 45 22.25 -19.38 -11.92
N SER A 46 21.97 -19.28 -13.22
CA SER A 46 22.98 -19.40 -14.27
C SER A 46 24.06 -18.32 -14.15
N PHE A 47 23.66 -17.06 -13.96
CA PHE A 47 24.58 -15.92 -13.82
C PHE A 47 25.52 -16.08 -12.62
N ILE A 48 24.99 -16.41 -11.45
CA ILE A 48 25.78 -16.57 -10.22
C ILE A 48 26.75 -17.74 -10.35
N ASN A 49 26.30 -18.87 -10.92
CA ASN A 49 27.18 -20.01 -11.14
C ASN A 49 28.24 -19.77 -12.21
N THR A 50 27.96 -18.93 -13.20
CA THR A 50 28.93 -18.57 -14.24
C THR A 50 29.98 -17.58 -13.74
N TYR A 51 29.59 -16.60 -12.91
CA TYR A 51 30.46 -15.49 -12.47
C TYR A 51 30.73 -15.47 -10.95
N ARG A 52 30.91 -16.64 -10.33
CA ARG A 52 31.07 -16.79 -8.86
C ARG A 52 32.08 -15.82 -8.25
N THR A 53 33.26 -15.66 -8.86
CA THR A 53 34.33 -14.80 -8.32
C THR A 53 33.98 -13.32 -8.35
N SER A 54 33.39 -12.83 -9.44
CA SER A 54 33.02 -11.41 -9.59
C SER A 54 31.91 -11.02 -8.61
N VAL A 55 30.93 -11.91 -8.42
CA VAL A 55 29.85 -11.71 -7.46
C VAL A 55 30.41 -11.60 -6.04
N GLN A 56 31.33 -12.48 -5.64
CA GLN A 56 31.93 -12.44 -4.30
C GLN A 56 32.70 -11.14 -4.02
N THR A 57 33.43 -10.61 -5.00
CA THR A 57 34.16 -9.34 -4.84
C THR A 57 33.21 -8.16 -4.64
N ALA A 58 32.11 -8.10 -5.40
CA ALA A 58 31.10 -7.06 -5.25
C ALA A 58 30.43 -7.09 -3.86
N LEU A 59 30.16 -8.29 -3.35
CA LEU A 59 29.59 -8.47 -2.01
C LEU A 59 30.54 -7.97 -0.91
N GLN A 60 31.86 -8.18 -1.06
CA GLN A 60 32.85 -7.72 -0.07
C GLN A 60 32.93 -6.18 0.01
N ILE A 61 32.82 -5.48 -1.13
CA ILE A 61 32.79 -4.02 -1.19
C ILE A 61 31.54 -3.50 -0.46
N LEU A 62 30.37 -4.09 -0.74
CA LEU A 62 29.12 -3.73 -0.10
C LEU A 62 29.15 -3.94 1.42
N ALA A 63 29.68 -5.09 1.88
CA ALA A 63 29.83 -5.40 3.29
C ALA A 63 30.71 -4.38 4.05
N THR A 64 31.77 -3.90 3.40
CA THR A 64 32.67 -2.89 3.97
C THR A 64 32.01 -1.52 4.08
N LEU A 65 31.16 -1.15 3.12
CA LEU A 65 30.39 0.10 3.17
C LEU A 65 29.37 0.09 4.33
N LEU A 66 28.62 -1.00 4.47
CA LEU A 66 27.57 -1.15 5.50
C LEU A 66 28.16 -1.14 6.92
N SER A 67 29.28 -1.83 7.13
CA SER A 67 30.00 -1.82 8.40
C SER A 67 30.56 -0.45 8.77
N THR A 68 31.02 0.33 7.78
CA THR A 68 31.50 1.70 7.99
C THR A 68 30.40 2.63 8.48
N ILE A 69 29.19 2.53 7.92
CA ILE A 69 28.00 3.30 8.35
C ILE A 69 27.68 3.00 9.82
N GLN A 70 27.67 1.73 10.21
CA GLN A 70 27.41 1.32 11.59
C GLN A 70 28.46 1.85 12.57
N LEU A 71 29.76 1.78 12.22
CA LEU A 71 30.84 2.30 13.06
C LEU A 71 30.77 3.82 13.25
N ILE A 72 30.56 4.59 12.18
CA ILE A 72 30.46 6.05 12.25
C ILE A 72 29.29 6.48 13.15
N THR A 73 28.17 5.76 13.09
CA THR A 73 27.02 6.00 13.95
C THR A 73 27.36 5.84 15.43
N ILE A 74 28.06 4.75 15.78
CA ILE A 74 28.48 4.47 17.16
C ILE A 74 29.41 5.59 17.67
N CYS A 75 30.42 5.97 16.89
CA CYS A 75 31.34 7.06 17.24
C CYS A 75 30.60 8.40 17.46
N ARG A 76 29.56 8.69 16.65
CA ARG A 76 28.73 9.90 16.79
C ARG A 76 27.84 9.87 18.03
N LEU A 77 27.24 8.73 18.36
CA LEU A 77 26.51 8.57 19.62
C LEU A 77 27.41 8.86 20.82
N ILE A 78 28.62 8.30 20.81
CA ILE A 78 29.62 8.55 21.86
C ILE A 78 29.94 10.05 21.93
N ASN A 79 30.19 10.72 20.80
CA ASN A 79 30.44 12.18 20.77
C ASN A 79 29.31 13.00 21.40
N ASN A 80 28.05 12.67 21.10
CA ASN A 80 26.90 13.36 21.67
C ASN A 80 26.78 13.11 23.19
N ALA A 81 26.97 11.87 23.64
CA ALA A 81 26.99 11.53 25.06
C ALA A 81 28.11 12.28 25.81
N THR A 82 29.29 12.38 25.19
CA THR A 82 30.44 13.15 25.69
C THR A 82 30.07 14.62 25.93
N ARG A 83 29.42 15.28 24.95
CA ARG A 83 29.01 16.69 25.05
C ARG A 83 28.02 16.93 26.20
N ILE A 84 27.06 16.02 26.38
CA ILE A 84 26.09 16.10 27.48
C ILE A 84 26.80 15.94 28.83
N LEU A 85 27.71 14.97 28.94
CA LEU A 85 28.44 14.70 30.18
C LEU A 85 29.26 15.92 30.64
N PHE A 86 29.91 16.63 29.71
CA PHE A 86 30.73 17.81 30.00
C PHE A 86 29.94 19.13 30.10
N SER A 87 28.63 19.14 29.81
CA SER A 87 27.77 20.33 29.98
C SER A 87 27.30 20.57 31.42
N ARG A 88 27.51 19.59 32.32
CA ARG A 88 27.07 19.69 33.72
C ARG A 88 28.12 20.42 34.59
N PRO A 89 27.75 21.45 35.37
CA PRO A 89 28.70 22.28 36.15
C PRO A 89 29.53 21.54 37.22
N THR A 90 29.18 20.30 37.55
CA THR A 90 29.73 19.55 38.69
C THR A 90 30.80 18.52 38.33
N HIS A 91 31.19 18.38 37.05
CA HIS A 91 32.12 17.33 36.64
C HIS A 91 33.58 17.82 36.70
N HIS A 92 34.35 17.35 37.68
CA HIS A 92 35.81 17.49 37.68
C HIS A 92 36.42 16.51 36.67
N THR A 93 37.28 16.98 35.77
CA THR A 93 37.74 16.20 34.61
C THR A 93 39.25 16.25 34.50
N THR A 94 39.90 15.09 34.43
CA THR A 94 41.35 14.98 34.18
C THR A 94 41.64 14.93 32.68
N LEU A 95 42.87 15.29 32.28
CA LEU A 95 43.29 15.31 30.88
C LEU A 95 43.16 13.94 30.18
N ASN A 96 43.41 12.85 30.91
CA ASN A 96 43.27 11.49 30.40
C ASN A 96 41.80 11.11 30.12
N HIS A 97 40.84 11.63 30.90
CA HIS A 97 39.42 11.42 30.63
C HIS A 97 38.97 12.12 29.35
N LEU A 98 39.43 13.36 29.11
CA LEU A 98 39.14 14.09 27.87
C LEU A 98 39.76 13.39 26.65
N ALA A 99 41.00 12.93 26.77
CA ALA A 99 41.69 12.20 25.70
C ALA A 99 40.99 10.88 25.37
N LEU A 100 40.52 10.12 26.37
CA LEU A 100 39.75 8.89 26.17
C LEU A 100 38.43 9.15 25.41
N TRP A 101 37.62 10.09 25.87
CA TRP A 101 36.33 10.38 25.25
C TRP A 101 36.47 10.95 23.83
N SER A 102 37.54 11.73 23.57
CA SER A 102 37.89 12.17 22.22
C SER A 102 38.25 10.98 21.31
N SER A 103 39.08 10.05 21.80
CA SER A 103 39.47 8.86 21.06
C SER A 103 38.33 7.85 20.86
N LEU A 104 37.30 7.84 21.71
CA LEU A 104 36.10 7.03 21.48
C LEU A 104 35.09 7.70 20.52
N SER A 105 35.18 9.01 20.35
CA SER A 105 34.31 9.77 19.43
C SER A 105 34.78 9.75 17.97
N THR A 106 35.97 9.20 17.72
CA THR A 106 36.59 9.01 16.40
C THR A 106 37.13 7.59 16.28
N PRO A 107 37.17 6.97 15.10
CA PRO A 107 37.69 5.61 14.94
C PRO A 107 39.23 5.60 14.97
N THR A 108 39.84 6.09 16.06
CA THR A 108 41.31 6.20 16.20
C THR A 108 41.79 5.60 17.52
N THR A 109 42.96 4.97 17.48
CA THR A 109 43.61 4.40 18.67
C THR A 109 44.59 5.42 19.24
N ASN A 110 44.48 5.73 20.53
CA ASN A 110 45.40 6.64 21.21
C ASN A 110 46.30 5.90 22.20
N PHE A 111 47.55 5.70 21.81
CA PHE A 111 48.56 4.97 22.59
C PHE A 111 49.14 5.75 23.79
N SER A 112 48.72 6.99 24.00
CA SER A 112 49.15 7.80 25.17
C SER A 112 48.32 7.56 26.43
N LEU A 113 47.24 6.76 26.34
CA LEU A 113 46.33 6.46 27.46
C LEU A 113 46.83 5.27 28.31
N PRO A 114 46.37 5.11 29.57
CA PRO A 114 46.61 3.91 30.36
C PRO A 114 46.18 2.62 29.64
N LEU A 115 46.89 1.51 29.88
CA LEU A 115 46.71 0.21 29.21
C LEU A 115 45.24 -0.25 29.04
N PRO A 116 44.35 -0.14 30.04
CA PRO A 116 42.93 -0.51 29.89
C PRO A 116 42.17 0.34 28.86
N GLN A 117 42.55 1.61 28.72
CA GLN A 117 41.93 2.57 27.81
C GLN A 117 42.42 2.39 26.37
N ILE A 118 43.69 2.01 26.18
CA ILE A 118 44.24 1.64 24.87
C ILE A 118 43.46 0.45 24.30
N LEU A 119 43.27 -0.60 25.09
CA LEU A 119 42.52 -1.80 24.70
C LEU A 119 41.10 -1.46 24.22
N LEU A 120 40.40 -0.55 24.91
CA LEU A 120 39.07 -0.11 24.53
C LEU A 120 39.05 0.62 23.17
N THR A 121 39.99 1.54 22.94
CA THR A 121 40.08 2.27 21.66
C THR A 121 40.49 1.35 20.50
N LEU A 122 41.34 0.34 20.77
CA LEU A 122 41.76 -0.66 19.79
C LEU A 122 40.58 -1.55 19.34
N ILE A 123 39.73 -1.96 20.29
CA ILE A 123 38.52 -2.75 19.99
C ILE A 123 37.57 -1.95 19.11
N LEU A 124 37.32 -0.68 19.44
CA LEU A 124 36.42 0.18 18.65
C LEU A 124 36.97 0.45 17.23
N ALA A 125 38.28 0.67 17.10
CA ALA A 125 38.92 0.91 15.81
C ALA A 125 38.85 -0.31 14.86
N ASN A 126 38.80 -1.53 15.40
CA ASN A 126 38.73 -2.77 14.61
C ASN A 126 37.31 -3.33 14.46
N LEU A 127 36.30 -2.67 15.05
CA LEU A 127 34.92 -3.14 15.00
C LEU A 127 34.35 -3.21 13.58
N SER A 128 34.77 -2.31 12.68
CA SER A 128 34.34 -2.33 11.27
C SER A 128 34.75 -3.60 10.52
N ALA A 129 35.93 -4.16 10.82
CA ALA A 129 36.41 -5.38 10.17
C ALA A 129 35.54 -6.59 10.56
N VAL A 130 35.18 -6.70 11.83
CA VAL A 130 34.28 -7.75 12.34
C VAL A 130 32.90 -7.63 11.73
N LEU A 131 32.35 -6.41 11.69
CA LEU A 131 31.04 -6.14 11.08
C LEU A 131 31.03 -6.45 9.57
N SER A 132 32.11 -6.13 8.86
CA SER A 132 32.26 -6.44 7.43
C SER A 132 32.21 -7.96 7.19
N ALA A 133 32.92 -8.75 8.00
CA ALA A 133 32.91 -10.21 7.87
C ALA A 133 31.50 -10.82 8.08
N LEU A 134 30.72 -10.28 9.02
CA LEU A 134 29.33 -10.71 9.25
C LEU A 134 28.44 -10.40 8.03
N TRP A 135 28.57 -9.21 7.45
CA TRP A 135 27.83 -8.82 6.25
C TRP A 135 28.20 -9.67 5.03
N THR A 136 29.47 -10.01 4.84
CA THR A 136 29.89 -10.91 3.76
C THR A 136 29.22 -12.28 3.88
N GLY A 137 29.21 -12.87 5.09
CA GLY A 137 28.55 -14.17 5.33
C GLY A 137 27.03 -14.14 5.15
N ALA A 138 26.39 -12.99 5.39
CA ALA A 138 24.95 -12.82 5.22
C ALA A 138 24.52 -12.63 3.75
N LEU A 139 25.45 -12.28 2.85
CA LEU A 139 25.15 -11.97 1.45
C LEU A 139 25.58 -13.08 0.48
N THR A 140 26.55 -13.93 0.85
CA THR A 140 27.06 -14.99 -0.05
C THR A 140 25.97 -16.04 -0.39
N PRO A 141 25.70 -16.34 -1.67
CA PRO A 141 24.73 -17.36 -2.08
C PRO A 141 25.11 -18.79 -1.66
N THR A 142 24.13 -19.59 -1.27
CA THR A 142 24.23 -21.01 -0.87
C THR A 142 23.28 -21.88 -1.69
N SER A 143 23.57 -23.17 -1.87
CA SER A 143 22.73 -24.09 -2.65
C SER A 143 21.37 -24.35 -1.98
N ALA A 144 20.30 -24.43 -2.79
CA ALA A 144 18.93 -24.73 -2.38
C ALA A 144 18.19 -25.50 -3.49
N THR A 145 16.97 -25.99 -3.22
CA THR A 145 16.09 -26.59 -4.22
C THR A 145 14.70 -25.96 -4.14
N THR A 146 13.95 -25.98 -5.24
CA THR A 146 12.56 -25.53 -5.29
C THR A 146 11.68 -26.57 -5.99
N THR A 147 10.39 -26.60 -5.69
CA THR A 147 9.42 -27.51 -6.30
C THR A 147 8.44 -26.76 -7.20
N THR A 148 8.07 -27.37 -8.32
CA THR A 148 7.07 -26.84 -9.27
C THR A 148 6.21 -27.97 -9.82
N ASN A 149 4.91 -27.74 -9.94
CA ASN A 149 3.98 -28.72 -10.49
C ASN A 149 3.89 -28.60 -12.01
N THR A 150 3.87 -29.73 -12.70
CA THR A 150 3.66 -29.85 -14.14
C THR A 150 2.65 -30.96 -14.43
N THR A 151 2.23 -31.11 -15.68
CA THR A 151 1.31 -32.18 -16.11
C THR A 151 2.06 -33.23 -16.92
N ILE A 152 1.89 -34.49 -16.56
CA ILE A 152 2.34 -35.67 -17.32
C ILE A 152 1.11 -36.47 -17.78
N TYR A 153 1.20 -37.14 -18.93
CA TYR A 153 0.09 -37.95 -19.44
C TYR A 153 0.30 -39.42 -19.12
N ILE A 154 -0.57 -39.98 -18.28
CA ILE A 154 -0.56 -41.38 -17.84
C ILE A 154 -1.50 -42.24 -18.71
N PRO A 155 -1.34 -43.57 -18.80
CA PRO A 155 -2.21 -44.44 -19.60
C PRO A 155 -3.66 -44.40 -19.11
N SER A 156 -4.61 -44.35 -20.06
CA SER A 156 -6.04 -44.42 -19.75
C SER A 156 -6.61 -45.80 -20.07
N TYR A 157 -7.29 -46.39 -19.08
CA TYR A 157 -7.99 -47.68 -19.22
C TYR A 157 -9.51 -47.50 -19.39
N ALA A 158 -9.97 -46.28 -19.71
CA ALA A 158 -11.38 -46.04 -20.05
C ALA A 158 -11.75 -46.72 -21.38
N ASN A 159 -10.83 -46.72 -22.35
CA ASN A 159 -10.96 -47.49 -23.58
C ASN A 159 -9.99 -48.67 -23.57
N ARG A 160 -10.54 -49.89 -23.58
CA ARG A 160 -9.79 -51.16 -23.51
C ARG A 160 -10.02 -52.03 -24.73
N THR A 161 -10.58 -51.49 -25.82
CA THR A 161 -10.99 -52.27 -27.00
C THR A 161 -9.83 -53.06 -27.64
N PHE A 162 -8.59 -52.59 -27.48
CA PHE A 162 -7.39 -53.27 -27.97
C PHE A 162 -6.74 -54.20 -26.94
N ILE A 163 -7.14 -54.18 -25.66
CA ILE A 163 -6.65 -55.15 -24.66
C ILE A 163 -7.51 -56.40 -24.76
N LYS A 164 -7.13 -57.31 -25.64
CA LYS A 164 -7.77 -58.61 -25.85
C LYS A 164 -6.73 -59.65 -26.29
N GLU A 165 -7.09 -60.92 -26.24
CA GLU A 165 -6.23 -62.00 -26.72
C GLU A 165 -6.13 -61.92 -28.26
N TYR A 166 -4.90 -61.78 -28.77
CA TYR A 166 -4.60 -61.85 -30.20
C TYR A 166 -3.92 -63.18 -30.48
N PRO A 167 -4.31 -63.89 -31.55
CA PRO A 167 -3.67 -65.16 -31.89
C PRO A 167 -2.18 -64.99 -32.24
N SER A 168 -1.35 -65.99 -31.88
CA SER A 168 0.08 -66.05 -32.26
C SER A 168 0.33 -66.35 -33.75
N GLN A 169 -0.65 -66.12 -34.62
CA GLN A 169 -0.54 -66.35 -36.05
C GLN A 169 -0.01 -65.12 -36.78
N ILE A 170 0.87 -65.35 -37.76
CA ILE A 170 1.30 -64.32 -38.71
C ILE A 170 0.04 -63.72 -39.39
N ASP A 171 0.00 -62.41 -39.54
CA ASP A 171 -1.11 -61.60 -40.09
C ASP A 171 -2.38 -61.46 -39.22
N ASN A 172 -2.42 -62.04 -38.01
CA ASN A 172 -3.55 -61.90 -37.07
C ASN A 172 -3.15 -61.19 -35.76
N THR A 173 -2.10 -60.35 -35.82
CA THR A 173 -1.53 -59.66 -34.66
C THR A 173 -2.27 -58.35 -34.34
N GLY A 174 -2.18 -57.93 -33.08
CA GLY A 174 -2.79 -56.70 -32.60
C GLY A 174 -2.06 -55.44 -33.05
N PRO A 175 -2.70 -54.26 -32.88
CA PRO A 175 -2.11 -52.98 -33.26
C PRO A 175 -0.73 -52.79 -32.62
N SER A 176 0.24 -52.37 -33.44
CA SER A 176 1.65 -52.25 -33.04
C SER A 176 2.29 -51.04 -33.72
N LEU A 177 3.22 -50.36 -33.03
CA LEU A 177 3.95 -49.20 -33.53
C LEU A 177 5.41 -49.24 -33.11
N ARG A 178 6.33 -48.99 -34.06
CA ARG A 178 7.76 -48.85 -33.79
C ARG A 178 8.18 -47.38 -33.95
N THR A 179 8.87 -46.84 -32.95
CA THR A 179 9.35 -45.44 -32.91
C THR A 179 10.83 -45.38 -32.50
N THR A 180 11.43 -44.19 -32.50
CA THR A 180 12.78 -43.97 -31.95
C THR A 180 12.88 -44.28 -30.46
N ARG A 181 11.74 -44.39 -29.76
CA ARG A 181 11.64 -44.67 -28.33
C ARG A 181 11.34 -46.13 -28.02
N GLY A 182 11.13 -47.01 -29.00
CA GLY A 182 10.92 -48.44 -28.78
C GLY A 182 9.84 -49.07 -29.68
N TYR A 183 9.51 -50.33 -29.41
CA TYR A 183 8.44 -51.09 -30.06
C TYR A 183 7.28 -51.30 -29.07
N PHE A 184 6.08 -50.88 -29.45
CA PHE A 184 4.87 -50.91 -28.61
C PHE A 184 3.79 -51.73 -29.31
N THR A 185 3.13 -52.65 -28.61
CA THR A 185 2.19 -53.61 -29.23
C THR A 185 1.13 -54.08 -28.24
N TYR A 186 -0.08 -54.36 -28.74
CA TYR A 186 -1.12 -55.07 -27.98
C TYR A 186 -0.99 -56.61 -28.06
N SER A 187 -0.16 -57.15 -28.96
CA SER A 187 0.26 -58.57 -28.96
C SER A 187 1.49 -58.75 -28.06
N VAL A 188 1.36 -58.43 -26.77
CA VAL A 188 2.49 -58.39 -25.82
C VAL A 188 3.22 -59.74 -25.73
N GLY A 189 2.46 -60.84 -25.57
CA GLY A 189 3.00 -62.19 -25.45
C GLY A 189 3.69 -62.75 -26.70
N VAL A 190 3.68 -62.03 -27.82
CA VAL A 190 4.37 -62.42 -29.07
C VAL A 190 5.44 -61.39 -29.45
N GLY A 191 5.07 -60.11 -29.42
CA GLY A 191 5.92 -59.02 -29.89
C GLY A 191 7.04 -58.61 -28.94
N LEU A 192 6.96 -58.97 -27.66
CA LEU A 192 7.94 -58.60 -26.62
C LEU A 192 8.56 -59.81 -25.91
N LEU A 193 8.43 -61.02 -26.47
CA LEU A 193 8.90 -62.29 -25.90
C LEU A 193 10.33 -62.21 -25.35
N THR A 194 11.29 -61.71 -26.13
CA THR A 194 12.69 -61.63 -25.70
C THR A 194 12.88 -60.77 -24.46
N SER A 195 12.22 -59.60 -24.40
CA SER A 195 12.35 -58.69 -23.26
C SER A 195 11.65 -59.24 -22.01
N LEU A 196 10.47 -59.85 -22.18
CA LEU A 196 9.73 -60.48 -21.09
C LEU A 196 10.51 -61.66 -20.48
N VAL A 197 11.09 -62.52 -21.31
CA VAL A 197 11.91 -63.66 -20.85
C VAL A 197 13.19 -63.19 -20.18
N SER A 198 13.85 -62.16 -20.73
CA SER A 198 15.07 -61.60 -20.14
C SER A 198 14.81 -60.96 -18.76
N SER A 199 13.64 -60.35 -18.57
CA SER A 199 13.24 -59.83 -17.28
C SER A 199 12.89 -60.98 -16.31
N ALA A 200 12.13 -61.98 -16.78
CA ALA A 200 11.77 -63.15 -15.98
C ALA A 200 12.98 -63.98 -15.52
N SER A 201 14.02 -64.12 -16.34
CA SER A 201 15.23 -64.86 -15.97
C SER A 201 16.02 -64.17 -14.85
N SER A 202 15.96 -62.84 -14.79
CA SER A 202 16.58 -62.00 -13.75
C SER A 202 15.61 -61.57 -12.64
N ALA A 203 14.47 -62.26 -12.50
CA ALA A 203 13.41 -61.89 -11.56
C ALA A 203 13.85 -61.99 -10.09
N SER A 204 14.74 -62.93 -9.77
CA SER A 204 15.31 -63.07 -8.44
C SER A 204 16.70 -62.42 -8.38
N PRO A 205 16.95 -61.49 -7.45
CA PRO A 205 18.25 -60.84 -7.37
C PRO A 205 19.31 -61.80 -6.82
N LEU A 206 20.49 -61.81 -7.45
CA LEU A 206 21.65 -62.59 -7.00
C LEU A 206 22.16 -62.16 -5.61
N THR A 207 21.98 -60.88 -5.26
CA THR A 207 22.32 -60.33 -3.94
C THR A 207 21.27 -59.31 -3.49
N GLY A 208 20.98 -59.27 -2.20
CA GLY A 208 20.03 -58.29 -1.63
C GLY A 208 18.57 -58.71 -1.76
N THR A 209 17.67 -57.73 -1.73
CA THR A 209 16.21 -57.97 -1.74
C THR A 209 15.59 -57.57 -3.07
N LEU A 210 14.37 -58.05 -3.35
CA LEU A 210 13.59 -57.66 -4.53
C LEU A 210 13.40 -56.14 -4.66
N ARG A 211 13.49 -55.37 -3.56
CA ARG A 211 13.41 -53.90 -3.59
C ARG A 211 14.61 -53.24 -4.28
N ASN A 212 15.74 -53.94 -4.37
CA ASN A 212 16.97 -53.43 -4.97
C ASN A 212 17.24 -54.08 -6.33
N ARG A 213 16.29 -54.85 -6.88
CA ARG A 213 16.40 -55.44 -8.22
C ARG A 213 16.37 -54.31 -9.25
N THR A 214 17.38 -54.23 -10.10
CA THR A 214 17.38 -53.27 -11.22
C THR A 214 17.05 -53.98 -12.52
N HIS A 215 16.07 -53.49 -13.27
CA HIS A 215 15.76 -54.02 -14.60
C HIS A 215 15.41 -52.90 -15.58
N THR A 216 15.69 -53.12 -16.86
CA THR A 216 15.42 -52.13 -17.90
C THR A 216 13.93 -52.00 -18.18
N LYS A 217 13.46 -50.78 -18.37
CA LYS A 217 12.15 -50.51 -18.97
C LYS A 217 12.06 -51.17 -20.34
N LEU A 218 10.89 -51.71 -20.73
CA LEU A 218 10.72 -52.50 -21.96
C LEU A 218 10.83 -51.70 -23.28
N ASP A 219 11.23 -50.43 -23.22
CA ASP A 219 11.39 -49.54 -24.36
C ASP A 219 12.84 -49.04 -24.52
N SER A 220 13.07 -48.10 -25.45
CA SER A 220 14.40 -47.57 -25.78
C SER A 220 14.67 -46.17 -25.19
N THR A 221 13.94 -45.75 -24.15
CA THR A 221 14.17 -44.46 -23.47
C THR A 221 15.44 -44.45 -22.63
N GLY A 222 15.92 -45.63 -22.25
CA GLY A 222 17.14 -45.83 -21.46
C GLY A 222 16.94 -45.66 -19.95
N TYR A 223 15.69 -45.69 -19.47
CA TYR A 223 15.37 -45.72 -18.05
C TYR A 223 15.39 -47.14 -17.49
N THR A 224 15.74 -47.26 -16.21
CA THR A 224 15.73 -48.54 -15.47
C THR A 224 14.86 -48.43 -14.23
N TYR A 225 14.10 -49.48 -13.93
CA TYR A 225 13.39 -49.62 -12.67
C TYR A 225 14.32 -50.16 -11.59
N THR A 226 14.23 -49.58 -10.40
CA THR A 226 14.80 -50.13 -9.16
C THR A 226 13.66 -50.60 -8.27
N GLY A 227 13.57 -51.91 -8.06
CA GLY A 227 12.47 -52.58 -7.39
C GLY A 227 11.51 -53.26 -8.36
N ARG A 228 10.22 -53.25 -8.04
CA ARG A 228 9.13 -53.73 -8.91
C ARG A 228 8.54 -52.56 -9.68
N SER A 229 8.19 -52.75 -10.95
CA SER A 229 7.45 -51.75 -11.73
C SER A 229 5.95 -51.73 -11.40
N TYR A 230 5.37 -52.85 -10.92
CA TYR A 230 3.92 -53.02 -10.70
C TYR A 230 3.06 -52.71 -11.95
N GLY A 231 3.67 -52.71 -13.13
CA GLY A 231 3.00 -52.32 -14.38
C GLY A 231 2.75 -50.82 -14.56
N VAL A 232 3.39 -49.96 -13.74
CA VAL A 232 3.28 -48.49 -13.82
C VAL A 232 4.63 -47.85 -14.11
N GLY A 233 4.66 -46.58 -14.50
CA GLY A 233 5.90 -45.88 -14.89
C GLY A 233 6.12 -45.82 -16.41
N ALA A 234 5.20 -46.36 -17.22
CA ALA A 234 5.25 -46.30 -18.67
C ALA A 234 5.42 -44.87 -19.26
N PRO A 235 4.81 -43.80 -18.69
CA PRO A 235 4.97 -42.41 -19.15
C PRO A 235 6.41 -41.88 -19.19
N VAL A 236 7.30 -42.40 -18.35
CA VAL A 236 8.67 -41.90 -18.19
C VAL A 236 9.45 -42.04 -19.51
N GLY A 237 9.99 -40.93 -20.00
CA GLY A 237 10.66 -40.81 -21.30
C GLY A 237 9.74 -40.81 -22.53
N LEU A 238 8.43 -41.02 -22.36
CA LEU A 238 7.44 -41.06 -23.45
C LEU A 238 6.56 -39.81 -23.48
N THR A 239 5.99 -39.41 -22.35
CA THR A 239 5.01 -38.30 -22.26
C THR A 239 5.43 -37.21 -21.27
N ASP A 240 6.68 -37.23 -20.82
CA ASP A 240 7.27 -36.32 -19.82
C ASP A 240 7.95 -35.07 -20.42
N SER A 241 7.60 -34.68 -21.65
CA SER A 241 8.20 -33.52 -22.33
C SER A 241 8.01 -32.19 -21.59
N SER A 242 6.97 -32.09 -20.76
CA SER A 242 6.70 -30.92 -19.91
C SER A 242 7.72 -30.75 -18.78
N VAL A 243 8.40 -31.83 -18.36
CA VAL A 243 9.49 -31.77 -17.38
C VAL A 243 10.70 -31.07 -17.99
N SER A 244 10.99 -31.32 -19.27
CA SER A 244 12.08 -30.68 -20.02
C SER A 244 11.94 -29.16 -20.17
N LEU A 245 10.75 -28.59 -19.90
CA LEU A 245 10.54 -27.13 -19.86
C LEU A 245 11.19 -26.45 -18.65
N HIS A 246 11.62 -27.23 -17.65
CA HIS A 246 12.25 -26.74 -16.42
C HIS A 246 13.77 -27.02 -16.48
N PRO A 247 14.60 -26.00 -16.81
CA PRO A 247 16.04 -26.16 -16.84
C PRO A 247 16.54 -26.53 -15.44
N TRP A 248 17.44 -27.51 -15.34
CA TRP A 248 17.97 -28.02 -14.06
C TRP A 248 16.95 -28.79 -13.20
N ALA A 249 15.96 -29.43 -13.82
CA ALA A 249 15.12 -30.43 -13.14
C ALA A 249 15.99 -31.61 -12.67
N ALA A 250 16.03 -31.85 -11.36
CA ALA A 250 16.84 -32.91 -10.76
C ALA A 250 16.05 -34.24 -10.71
N ASN A 251 14.82 -34.18 -10.22
CA ASN A 251 13.91 -35.32 -10.17
C ASN A 251 12.45 -34.85 -10.35
N TYR A 252 11.56 -35.78 -10.69
CA TYR A 252 10.12 -35.52 -10.69
C TYR A 252 9.36 -36.73 -10.14
N THR A 253 8.21 -36.46 -9.55
CA THR A 253 7.36 -37.47 -8.91
C THR A 253 5.93 -37.33 -9.40
N TYR A 254 5.25 -38.44 -9.68
CA TYR A 254 3.83 -38.44 -10.06
C TYR A 254 3.13 -39.69 -9.56
N HIS A 255 1.80 -39.66 -9.54
CA HIS A 255 1.00 -40.80 -9.11
C HIS A 255 0.37 -41.49 -10.32
N GLU A 256 0.45 -42.81 -10.34
CA GLU A 256 -0.15 -43.66 -11.37
C GLU A 256 -0.91 -44.81 -10.70
N ARG A 257 -2.08 -45.16 -11.26
CA ARG A 257 -2.85 -46.33 -10.80
C ARG A 257 -2.40 -47.58 -11.55
N GLY A 258 -2.24 -48.67 -10.82
CA GLY A 258 -1.91 -49.97 -11.37
C GLY A 258 -2.46 -51.10 -10.49
N TYR A 259 -1.91 -52.30 -10.68
CA TYR A 259 -2.24 -53.45 -9.84
C TYR A 259 -1.02 -53.92 -9.04
N ASP A 260 -1.18 -54.06 -7.74
CA ASP A 260 -0.28 -54.88 -6.95
C ASP A 260 -0.64 -56.36 -7.16
N ALA A 261 0.02 -56.99 -8.13
CA ALA A 261 -0.11 -58.42 -8.36
C ALA A 261 0.55 -59.18 -7.19
N GLN A 262 -0.28 -59.76 -6.33
CA GLN A 262 0.13 -60.62 -5.23
C GLN A 262 0.03 -62.08 -5.64
N ILE A 263 1.18 -62.75 -5.66
CA ILE A 263 1.28 -64.13 -6.12
C ILE A 263 1.57 -65.05 -4.94
N ASN A 264 0.75 -66.08 -4.79
CA ASN A 264 0.94 -67.15 -3.83
C ASN A 264 0.97 -68.49 -4.54
N CYS A 265 2.08 -69.22 -4.41
CA CYS A 265 2.33 -70.46 -5.14
C CYS A 265 2.39 -71.65 -4.18
N ILE A 266 1.82 -72.77 -4.59
CA ILE A 266 1.86 -74.05 -3.89
C ILE A 266 2.23 -75.17 -4.88
N TYR A 267 2.74 -76.30 -4.38
CA TYR A 267 2.72 -77.55 -5.13
C TYR A 267 1.40 -78.26 -4.83
N ASN A 268 0.56 -78.43 -5.85
CA ASN A 268 -0.72 -79.10 -5.72
C ASN A 268 -0.63 -80.49 -6.36
N ALA A 269 -0.31 -81.50 -5.53
CA ALA A 269 -0.22 -82.89 -5.96
C ALA A 269 -1.57 -83.47 -6.45
N SER A 270 -2.69 -82.80 -6.15
CA SER A 270 -4.03 -83.15 -6.63
C SER A 270 -4.44 -82.37 -7.88
N SER A 271 -3.54 -81.61 -8.51
CA SER A 271 -3.81 -80.91 -9.76
C SER A 271 -4.19 -81.88 -10.87
N LEU A 272 -5.28 -81.58 -11.58
CA LEU A 272 -5.74 -82.35 -12.74
C LEU A 272 -5.18 -81.81 -14.06
N PHE A 273 -4.47 -80.67 -14.04
CA PHE A 273 -3.76 -80.13 -15.19
C PHE A 273 -2.43 -80.87 -15.38
N LEU A 274 -2.35 -81.72 -16.40
CA LEU A 274 -1.28 -82.69 -16.60
C LEU A 274 -0.78 -82.68 -18.06
N LEU A 275 0.49 -83.07 -18.25
CA LEU A 275 1.04 -83.35 -19.58
C LEU A 275 0.70 -84.79 -19.98
N GLN A 276 0.20 -84.97 -21.20
CA GLN A 276 -0.17 -86.25 -21.77
C GLN A 276 0.44 -86.43 -23.17
N ASP A 277 0.71 -87.69 -23.51
CA ASP A 277 1.16 -88.07 -24.85
C ASP A 277 -0.03 -88.07 -25.81
N THR A 278 0.12 -87.42 -26.96
CA THR A 278 -0.88 -87.54 -28.02
C THR A 278 -0.57 -88.73 -28.94
N PHE A 279 -1.55 -89.13 -29.75
CA PHE A 279 -1.35 -90.16 -30.79
C PHE A 279 -0.40 -89.72 -31.93
N TYR A 280 0.03 -88.46 -31.95
CA TYR A 280 0.90 -87.89 -32.98
C TYR A 280 2.34 -87.74 -32.47
N ASN A 281 3.31 -88.22 -33.25
CA ASN A 281 4.73 -88.08 -32.91
C ASN A 281 5.10 -86.61 -32.69
N ALA A 282 5.84 -86.34 -31.61
CA ALA A 282 6.34 -85.04 -31.21
C ALA A 282 5.28 -83.98 -30.82
N LEU A 283 4.03 -84.38 -30.61
CA LEU A 283 2.97 -83.53 -30.06
C LEU A 283 2.50 -84.06 -28.70
N TYR A 284 2.41 -83.17 -27.73
CA TYR A 284 2.00 -83.46 -26.36
C TYR A 284 0.96 -82.44 -25.95
N ASP A 285 -0.11 -82.89 -25.30
CA ASP A 285 -1.13 -81.97 -24.79
C ASP A 285 -0.95 -81.73 -23.29
N ALA A 286 -1.13 -80.47 -22.89
CA ALA A 286 -1.35 -80.11 -21.51
C ALA A 286 -2.85 -79.89 -21.33
N SER A 287 -3.48 -80.74 -20.53
CA SER A 287 -4.94 -80.73 -20.38
C SER A 287 -5.39 -80.94 -18.95
N GLY A 288 -6.49 -80.28 -18.60
CA GLY A 288 -7.16 -80.42 -17.30
C GLY A 288 -7.73 -79.11 -16.74
N PRO A 289 -8.68 -79.18 -15.79
CA PRO A 289 -9.29 -78.00 -15.22
C PRO A 289 -8.41 -77.33 -14.16
N LEU A 290 -8.46 -76.00 -14.10
CA LEU A 290 -7.98 -75.18 -12.99
C LEU A 290 -9.12 -74.89 -12.00
N PRO A 291 -8.83 -74.41 -10.78
CA PRO A 291 -9.86 -74.06 -9.79
C PRO A 291 -10.89 -73.02 -10.26
N ASP A 292 -10.55 -72.18 -11.24
CA ASP A 292 -11.42 -71.18 -11.85
C ASP A 292 -11.90 -71.54 -13.26
N SER A 293 -11.55 -72.72 -13.81
CA SER A 293 -12.03 -73.19 -15.12
C SER A 293 -13.52 -73.50 -15.09
N ASN A 294 -14.22 -73.18 -16.17
CA ASN A 294 -15.62 -73.58 -16.36
C ASN A 294 -15.73 -75.12 -16.54
N THR A 295 -16.71 -75.74 -15.89
CA THR A 295 -16.93 -77.21 -15.92
C THR A 295 -17.13 -77.80 -17.32
N THR A 296 -17.52 -76.98 -18.31
CA THR A 296 -17.72 -77.38 -19.71
C THR A 296 -16.52 -77.14 -20.62
N SER A 297 -15.47 -76.47 -20.14
CA SER A 297 -14.28 -76.10 -20.91
C SER A 297 -13.03 -76.22 -20.06
N SER A 298 -12.44 -77.42 -20.01
CA SER A 298 -11.13 -77.65 -19.40
C SER A 298 -10.02 -77.00 -20.24
N GLU A 299 -8.91 -76.62 -19.61
CA GLU A 299 -7.77 -76.10 -20.37
C GLU A 299 -7.18 -77.19 -21.25
N TYR A 300 -6.78 -76.80 -22.45
CA TYR A 300 -6.18 -77.67 -23.44
C TYR A 300 -5.25 -76.87 -24.34
N SER A 301 -3.97 -77.21 -24.33
CA SER A 301 -2.96 -76.62 -25.21
C SER A 301 -2.02 -77.71 -25.73
N VAL A 302 -1.67 -77.64 -27.02
CA VAL A 302 -0.76 -78.60 -27.65
C VAL A 302 0.64 -77.99 -27.76
N TYR A 303 1.64 -78.77 -27.38
CA TYR A 303 3.05 -78.42 -27.38
C TYR A 303 3.83 -79.33 -28.33
N THR A 304 4.84 -78.75 -28.99
CA THR A 304 5.79 -79.52 -29.81
C THR A 304 7.03 -79.87 -28.99
N GLY A 305 7.48 -81.12 -29.02
CA GLY A 305 8.61 -81.57 -28.22
C GLY A 305 9.19 -82.91 -28.66
N TRP A 306 10.37 -83.27 -28.15
CA TRP A 306 10.97 -84.58 -28.33
C TRP A 306 10.37 -85.62 -27.37
N SER A 307 10.11 -85.20 -26.14
CA SER A 307 9.37 -85.93 -25.10
C SER A 307 8.64 -84.93 -24.20
N THR A 308 7.74 -85.42 -23.35
CA THR A 308 7.13 -84.61 -22.28
C THR A 308 8.19 -84.00 -21.34
N ASP A 309 9.38 -84.60 -21.21
CA ASP A 309 10.44 -84.17 -20.30
C ASP A 309 10.97 -82.77 -20.58
N THR A 310 10.86 -82.29 -21.82
CA THR A 310 11.41 -81.00 -22.25
C THR A 310 10.40 -79.87 -22.24
N ILE A 311 9.15 -80.16 -21.85
CA ILE A 311 8.01 -79.24 -21.96
C ILE A 311 7.71 -78.59 -20.62
N VAL A 312 7.40 -77.29 -20.66
CA VAL A 312 6.81 -76.54 -19.55
C VAL A 312 5.55 -75.87 -20.07
N ALA A 313 4.40 -76.41 -19.68
CA ALA A 313 3.10 -75.92 -20.06
C ALA A 313 2.48 -75.11 -18.92
N LEU A 314 2.03 -73.90 -19.21
CA LEU A 314 1.30 -73.04 -18.27
C LEU A 314 -0.19 -73.01 -18.62
N GLY A 315 -1.02 -73.55 -17.74
CA GLY A 315 -2.48 -73.48 -17.85
C GLY A 315 -3.04 -72.24 -17.17
N VAL A 316 -3.86 -71.49 -17.90
CA VAL A 316 -4.64 -70.35 -17.39
C VAL A 316 -6.04 -70.41 -18.00
N ALA A 317 -7.07 -70.25 -17.16
CA ALA A 317 -8.45 -70.39 -17.60
C ALA A 317 -8.84 -69.48 -18.77
N SER A 318 -9.06 -70.08 -19.94
CA SER A 318 -9.52 -69.43 -21.18
C SER A 318 -10.98 -68.99 -21.07
N ASP A 319 -11.85 -69.88 -20.57
CA ASP A 319 -13.24 -69.60 -20.20
C ASP A 319 -13.45 -69.82 -18.70
N PRO A 320 -13.22 -68.80 -17.86
CA PRO A 320 -13.37 -68.95 -16.42
C PRO A 320 -14.83 -68.90 -15.97
N ILE A 321 -15.14 -69.47 -14.80
CA ILE A 321 -16.47 -69.37 -14.16
C ILE A 321 -16.90 -67.90 -14.01
N ALA A 322 -15.96 -67.01 -13.70
CA ALA A 322 -16.15 -65.57 -13.69
C ALA A 322 -14.83 -64.82 -13.92
N TYR A 323 -14.93 -63.62 -14.49
CA TYR A 323 -13.83 -62.66 -14.55
C TYR A 323 -13.66 -61.98 -13.19
N THR A 324 -12.68 -62.45 -12.40
CA THR A 324 -12.40 -61.93 -11.06
C THR A 324 -10.98 -61.36 -10.95
N LYS A 325 -10.74 -60.58 -9.89
CA LYS A 325 -9.41 -60.04 -9.55
C LYS A 325 -8.40 -61.13 -9.16
N ALA A 326 -8.84 -62.37 -8.94
CA ALA A 326 -8.01 -63.50 -8.56
C ALA A 326 -8.03 -64.56 -9.68
N ARG A 327 -6.85 -64.91 -10.19
CA ARG A 327 -6.68 -65.83 -11.33
C ARG A 327 -5.70 -66.93 -10.98
N TYR A 328 -5.93 -68.12 -11.50
CA TYR A 328 -5.01 -69.24 -11.31
C TYR A 328 -4.10 -69.43 -12.53
N VAL A 329 -2.85 -69.78 -12.26
CA VAL A 329 -1.92 -70.34 -13.23
C VAL A 329 -1.36 -71.64 -12.67
N ALA A 330 -1.40 -72.72 -13.45
CA ALA A 330 -0.76 -73.98 -13.08
C ALA A 330 0.29 -74.36 -14.11
N ALA A 331 1.40 -74.93 -13.65
CA ALA A 331 2.43 -75.45 -14.51
C ALA A 331 2.41 -76.99 -14.50
N ALA A 332 2.33 -77.58 -15.68
CA ALA A 332 2.59 -78.99 -15.92
C ALA A 332 3.92 -79.09 -16.67
N ALA A 333 4.90 -79.77 -16.07
CA ALA A 333 6.28 -79.76 -16.57
C ALA A 333 6.90 -81.15 -16.56
N GLY A 334 7.73 -81.42 -17.56
CA GLY A 334 8.48 -82.67 -17.67
C GLY A 334 9.65 -82.80 -16.69
N GLU A 335 10.31 -83.95 -16.68
CA GLU A 335 11.41 -84.25 -15.74
C GLU A 335 12.56 -83.23 -15.78
N SER A 336 12.86 -82.62 -16.94
CA SER A 336 13.93 -81.62 -17.06
C SER A 336 13.61 -80.31 -16.32
N TYR A 337 12.34 -80.08 -16.00
CA TYR A 337 11.84 -78.89 -15.33
C TYR A 337 11.00 -79.26 -14.09
N LEU A 338 11.39 -80.34 -13.39
CA LEU A 338 10.65 -80.92 -12.26
C LEU A 338 10.25 -79.90 -11.18
N ALA A 339 11.08 -78.87 -10.95
CA ALA A 339 10.77 -77.82 -9.99
C ALA A 339 9.49 -77.03 -10.32
N LEU A 340 9.03 -77.03 -11.58
CA LEU A 340 7.80 -76.36 -12.00
C LEU A 340 6.61 -77.30 -12.00
N ASN A 341 6.82 -78.61 -12.05
CA ASN A 341 5.75 -79.57 -12.22
C ASN A 341 4.78 -79.55 -11.03
N ALA A 342 3.48 -79.57 -11.33
CA ALA A 342 2.39 -79.46 -10.36
C ALA A 342 2.44 -78.19 -9.48
N SER A 343 3.18 -77.16 -9.89
CA SER A 343 3.12 -75.85 -9.23
C SER A 343 1.85 -75.13 -9.67
N GLN A 344 1.15 -74.52 -8.71
CA GLN A 344 -0.08 -73.77 -8.94
C GLN A 344 0.00 -72.47 -8.15
N CYS A 345 -0.23 -71.35 -8.83
CA CYS A 345 -0.17 -70.03 -8.23
C CYS A 345 -1.51 -69.32 -8.37
N LEU A 346 -1.95 -68.71 -7.26
CA LEU A 346 -3.03 -67.74 -7.23
C LEU A 346 -2.42 -66.34 -7.40
N VAL A 347 -2.83 -65.64 -8.45
CA VAL A 347 -2.46 -64.24 -8.71
C VAL A 347 -3.66 -63.36 -8.37
N THR A 348 -3.52 -62.55 -7.33
CA THR A 348 -4.55 -61.59 -6.91
C THR A 348 -4.11 -60.18 -7.28
N PHE A 349 -4.89 -59.50 -8.11
CA PHE A 349 -4.63 -58.15 -8.57
C PHE A 349 -5.35 -57.15 -7.67
N ILE A 350 -4.58 -56.38 -6.89
CA ILE A 350 -5.12 -55.39 -5.97
C ILE A 350 -4.94 -54.00 -6.58
N PRO A 351 -6.01 -53.28 -6.96
CA PRO A 351 -5.92 -51.91 -7.45
C PRO A 351 -5.20 -51.04 -6.42
N THR A 352 -4.12 -50.38 -6.83
CA THR A 352 -3.25 -49.64 -5.92
C THR A 352 -2.77 -48.35 -6.58
N TRP A 353 -2.66 -47.29 -5.78
CA TRP A 353 -1.97 -46.06 -6.18
C TRP A 353 -0.48 -46.21 -5.94
N PHE A 354 0.30 -45.87 -6.96
CA PHE A 354 1.74 -45.88 -6.89
C PHE A 354 2.29 -44.47 -7.03
N GLN A 355 3.30 -44.16 -6.21
CA GLN A 355 4.15 -43.00 -6.40
C GLN A 355 5.35 -43.43 -7.24
N VAL A 356 5.49 -42.79 -8.40
CA VAL A 356 6.57 -43.00 -9.35
C VAL A 356 7.57 -41.84 -9.18
N ASP A 357 8.74 -42.16 -8.64
CA ASP A 357 9.85 -41.23 -8.44
C ASP A 357 10.87 -41.41 -9.57
N VAL A 358 11.21 -40.31 -10.25
CA VAL A 358 12.08 -40.33 -11.43
C VAL A 358 13.29 -39.43 -11.24
N ALA A 359 14.49 -40.02 -11.28
CA ALA A 359 15.75 -39.29 -11.31
C ALA A 359 16.12 -38.98 -12.77
N VAL A 360 16.04 -37.71 -13.18
CA VAL A 360 16.19 -37.32 -14.60
C VAL A 360 17.63 -37.51 -15.08
N LYS A 361 18.61 -37.17 -14.24
CA LYS A 361 20.03 -37.25 -14.58
C LYS A 361 20.55 -38.70 -14.61
N ASP A 362 20.12 -39.49 -13.63
CA ASP A 362 20.58 -40.88 -13.45
C ASP A 362 19.74 -41.89 -14.25
N LYS A 363 18.62 -41.44 -14.85
CA LYS A 363 17.64 -42.24 -15.61
C LYS A 363 17.09 -43.44 -14.83
N GLU A 364 16.76 -43.20 -13.57
CA GLU A 364 16.26 -44.23 -12.65
C GLU A 364 14.79 -43.99 -12.29
N ILE A 365 13.99 -45.07 -12.26
CA ILE A 365 12.58 -45.06 -11.86
C ILE A 365 12.43 -45.90 -10.60
N HIS A 366 11.87 -45.31 -9.55
CA HIS A 366 11.53 -46.01 -8.32
C HIS A 366 10.02 -45.94 -8.10
N VAL A 367 9.39 -47.09 -7.85
CA VAL A 367 7.94 -47.19 -7.69
C VAL A 367 7.61 -47.64 -6.26
N SER A 368 6.84 -46.84 -5.55
CA SER A 368 6.41 -47.13 -4.18
C SER A 368 4.89 -47.12 -4.05
N LYS A 369 4.35 -48.00 -3.19
CA LYS A 369 2.90 -48.07 -2.91
C LYS A 369 2.50 -46.92 -2.01
N LEU A 370 1.44 -46.20 -2.37
CA LEU A 370 0.81 -45.20 -1.51
C LEU A 370 -0.18 -45.91 -0.58
N ASN A 371 0.13 -45.98 0.71
CA ASN A 371 -0.81 -46.53 1.69
C ASN A 371 -1.97 -45.54 1.90
N PRO A 372 -3.24 -45.99 1.82
CA PRO A 372 -4.40 -45.10 1.98
C PRO A 372 -4.48 -44.44 3.37
N SER A 373 -3.76 -44.96 4.36
CA SER A 373 -3.81 -44.50 5.75
C SER A 373 -2.80 -43.39 6.14
N SER A 374 -2.03 -42.81 5.22
CA SER A 374 -1.00 -41.81 5.55
C SER A 374 -1.18 -40.39 4.98
N SER A 375 -2.33 -40.06 4.37
CA SER A 375 -2.64 -38.70 3.89
C SER A 375 -3.47 -37.87 4.88
N SER A 376 -3.12 -37.90 6.18
CA SER A 376 -3.60 -36.95 7.17
C SER A 376 -2.46 -36.15 7.78
N SER A 377 -1.83 -35.28 6.98
CA SER A 377 -1.10 -34.09 7.50
C SER A 377 -0.67 -33.14 6.38
N SER A 378 -1.63 -32.48 5.75
CA SER A 378 -1.42 -31.07 5.38
C SER A 378 -2.76 -30.40 5.08
N SER A 379 -2.93 -29.26 5.71
CA SER A 379 -4.11 -28.42 5.80
C SER A 379 -4.56 -27.83 4.46
N SER A 380 -5.81 -28.06 4.09
CA SER A 380 -6.68 -26.99 3.58
C SER A 380 -8.13 -27.29 3.95
N SER A 381 -8.78 -26.28 4.50
CA SER A 381 -10.18 -26.27 4.87
C SER A 381 -11.07 -26.32 3.64
N SER A 382 -11.72 -27.45 3.40
CA SER A 382 -12.99 -27.48 2.67
C SER A 382 -13.90 -28.54 3.28
N SER A 383 -15.07 -28.09 3.71
CA SER A 383 -16.16 -28.91 4.21
C SER A 383 -16.77 -29.70 3.04
N LEU A 384 -16.43 -30.99 2.92
CA LEU A 384 -17.22 -31.94 2.14
C LEU A 384 -17.63 -33.14 3.00
N SER A 385 -18.88 -33.55 2.79
CA SER A 385 -19.64 -34.52 3.57
C SER A 385 -19.03 -35.92 3.60
N SER A 386 -19.18 -36.58 4.76
CA SER A 386 -18.72 -37.92 5.12
C SER A 386 -19.33 -39.09 4.32
N SER A 387 -19.93 -38.83 3.16
CA SER A 387 -20.60 -39.83 2.32
C SER A 387 -19.94 -40.04 0.95
N GLN A 388 -18.84 -39.35 0.64
CA GLN A 388 -18.06 -39.54 -0.60
C GLN A 388 -16.67 -40.16 -0.39
N LYS A 389 -16.26 -40.40 0.87
CA LYS A 389 -14.95 -40.97 1.19
C LYS A 389 -14.82 -42.47 0.89
N GLU A 390 -15.93 -43.17 0.73
CA GLU A 390 -15.93 -44.62 0.44
C GLU A 390 -15.96 -44.94 -1.07
N GLU A 391 -16.26 -43.97 -1.95
CA GLU A 391 -16.30 -44.20 -3.41
C GLU A 391 -14.97 -43.95 -4.14
N GLU A 392 -14.04 -43.16 -3.58
CA GLU A 392 -12.74 -42.90 -4.23
C GLU A 392 -11.67 -43.97 -3.93
N GLU A 393 -11.84 -44.78 -2.87
CA GLU A 393 -10.82 -45.71 -2.38
C GLU A 393 -10.74 -47.04 -3.16
N GLU A 394 -11.69 -47.35 -4.06
CA GLU A 394 -11.71 -48.64 -4.76
C GLU A 394 -11.96 -48.54 -6.28
N VAL A 395 -11.67 -47.40 -6.90
CA VAL A 395 -11.84 -47.25 -8.37
C VAL A 395 -10.71 -47.98 -9.11
N ASP A 396 -11.02 -49.23 -9.45
CA ASP A 396 -10.23 -50.12 -10.29
C ASP A 396 -9.94 -49.50 -11.68
N ILE A 397 -8.72 -49.71 -12.22
CA ILE A 397 -8.39 -49.28 -13.59
C ILE A 397 -9.20 -50.07 -14.63
N ASP A 398 -9.60 -51.30 -14.31
CA ASP A 398 -10.54 -52.07 -15.11
C ASP A 398 -11.57 -52.80 -14.23
N PRO A 399 -12.71 -52.16 -13.95
CA PRO A 399 -13.79 -52.77 -13.16
C PRO A 399 -14.37 -54.06 -13.76
N THR A 400 -14.13 -54.34 -15.05
CA THR A 400 -14.61 -55.56 -15.73
C THR A 400 -13.68 -56.76 -15.52
N ASN A 401 -12.51 -56.57 -14.90
CA ASN A 401 -11.45 -57.57 -14.73
C ASN A 401 -10.94 -58.19 -16.05
N HIS A 402 -11.29 -57.62 -17.20
CA HIS A 402 -10.95 -58.15 -18.52
C HIS A 402 -9.45 -58.01 -18.79
N THR A 403 -8.86 -56.87 -18.44
CA THR A 403 -7.42 -56.59 -18.57
C THR A 403 -6.60 -57.61 -17.79
N VAL A 404 -7.00 -57.89 -16.54
CA VAL A 404 -6.36 -58.91 -15.69
C VAL A 404 -6.45 -60.30 -16.31
N HIS A 405 -7.62 -60.65 -16.86
CA HIS A 405 -7.77 -61.91 -17.58
C HIS A 405 -6.84 -62.00 -18.79
N VAL A 406 -6.81 -60.98 -19.65
CA VAL A 406 -5.96 -60.96 -20.85
C VAL A 406 -4.48 -61.03 -20.50
N VAL A 407 -4.04 -60.30 -19.46
CA VAL A 407 -2.68 -60.36 -18.90
C VAL A 407 -2.31 -61.78 -18.50
N MET A 408 -3.21 -62.46 -17.77
CA MET A 408 -2.97 -63.84 -17.34
C MET A 408 -2.96 -64.81 -18.53
N ARG A 409 -3.84 -64.63 -19.53
CA ARG A 409 -3.84 -65.42 -20.78
C ARG A 409 -2.53 -65.32 -21.54
N GLN A 410 -1.81 -64.19 -21.46
CA GLN A 410 -0.48 -64.08 -22.08
C GLN A 410 0.52 -65.11 -21.54
N LEU A 411 0.40 -65.57 -20.29
CA LEU A 411 1.33 -66.55 -19.72
C LEU A 411 1.27 -67.91 -20.43
N GLU A 412 0.07 -68.35 -20.80
CA GLU A 412 -0.13 -69.59 -21.57
C GLU A 412 0.41 -69.43 -23.00
N LEU A 413 0.10 -68.32 -23.68
CA LEU A 413 0.64 -68.02 -25.01
C LEU A 413 2.17 -67.99 -25.02
N ILE A 414 2.78 -67.30 -24.06
CA ILE A 414 4.24 -67.22 -23.91
C ILE A 414 4.84 -68.61 -23.66
N SER A 415 4.19 -69.45 -22.85
CA SER A 415 4.61 -70.83 -22.60
C SER A 415 4.56 -71.69 -23.86
N ASN A 416 3.51 -71.55 -24.67
CA ASN A 416 3.37 -72.25 -25.94
C ASN A 416 4.45 -71.80 -26.94
N ASP A 417 4.56 -70.49 -27.17
CA ASP A 417 5.45 -69.90 -28.18
C ASP A 417 6.95 -70.07 -27.85
N LEU A 418 7.31 -70.22 -26.57
CA LEU A 418 8.69 -70.41 -26.12
C LEU A 418 9.09 -71.88 -25.90
N THR A 419 8.21 -72.81 -26.26
CA THR A 419 8.56 -74.24 -26.24
C THR A 419 9.19 -74.62 -27.58
N SER A 420 10.46 -75.04 -27.52
CA SER A 420 11.18 -75.61 -28.66
C SER A 420 11.20 -77.13 -28.59
N PHE A 421 11.57 -77.79 -29.69
CA PHE A 421 11.57 -79.25 -29.78
C PHE A 421 12.38 -79.98 -28.69
N TYR A 422 13.44 -79.37 -28.13
CA TYR A 422 14.27 -80.03 -27.10
C TYR A 422 14.29 -79.33 -25.74
N ARG A 423 13.73 -78.12 -25.60
CA ARG A 423 13.81 -77.29 -24.38
C ARG A 423 12.70 -76.24 -24.33
N SER A 424 12.36 -75.80 -23.12
CA SER A 424 11.49 -74.64 -22.90
C SER A 424 12.32 -73.44 -22.51
N THR A 425 12.34 -72.39 -23.34
CA THR A 425 13.06 -71.14 -23.02
C THR A 425 12.42 -70.43 -21.82
N LEU A 426 11.09 -70.53 -21.69
CA LEU A 426 10.39 -70.06 -20.50
C LEU A 426 10.79 -70.87 -19.27
N GLY A 427 10.81 -72.21 -19.38
CA GLY A 427 11.27 -73.10 -18.32
C GLY A 427 12.71 -72.81 -17.86
N ASP A 428 13.61 -72.51 -18.79
CA ASP A 428 14.99 -72.12 -18.50
C ASP A 428 15.03 -70.80 -17.70
N ALA A 429 14.22 -69.81 -18.06
CA ALA A 429 14.13 -68.54 -17.32
C ALA A 429 13.60 -68.72 -15.89
N PHE A 430 12.58 -69.57 -15.70
CA PHE A 430 12.10 -69.93 -14.37
C PHE A 430 13.19 -70.64 -13.54
N ASN A 431 13.91 -71.59 -14.15
CA ASN A 431 15.03 -72.27 -13.50
C ASN A 431 16.16 -71.31 -13.12
N THR A 432 16.47 -70.30 -13.97
CA THR A 432 17.44 -69.25 -13.64
C THR A 432 16.99 -68.45 -12.42
N SER A 433 15.73 -67.99 -12.38
CA SER A 433 15.19 -67.28 -11.22
C SER A 433 15.25 -68.13 -9.93
N ILE A 434 14.94 -69.43 -10.02
CA ILE A 434 15.06 -70.36 -8.90
C ILE A 434 16.53 -70.50 -8.46
N ALA A 435 17.46 -70.66 -9.39
CA ALA A 435 18.88 -70.81 -9.11
C ALA A 435 19.49 -69.54 -8.49
N ASP A 436 19.11 -68.36 -8.98
CA ASP A 436 19.58 -67.08 -8.46
C ASP A 436 19.06 -66.84 -7.04
N TYR A 437 17.78 -67.14 -6.79
CA TYR A 437 17.22 -67.07 -5.44
C TYR A 437 17.89 -68.07 -4.49
N THR A 438 18.14 -69.30 -4.96
CA THR A 438 18.86 -70.33 -4.20
C THR A 438 20.26 -69.84 -3.80
N THR A 439 20.97 -69.22 -4.74
CA THR A 439 22.32 -68.68 -4.53
C THR A 439 22.30 -67.55 -3.48
N ASN A 440 21.36 -66.62 -3.59
CA ASN A 440 21.19 -65.53 -2.63
C ASN A 440 20.80 -66.05 -1.22
N ALA A 441 19.88 -67.01 -1.14
CA ALA A 441 19.47 -67.64 0.13
C ALA A 441 20.63 -68.38 0.82
N ASN A 442 21.47 -69.08 0.05
CA ASN A 442 22.65 -69.76 0.58
C ASN A 442 23.70 -68.77 1.11
N SER A 443 23.84 -67.60 0.47
CA SER A 443 24.77 -66.55 0.93
C SER A 443 24.35 -65.92 2.28
N THR A 444 23.07 -66.02 2.66
CA THR A 444 22.49 -65.39 3.86
C THR A 444 22.31 -66.36 5.03
N SER A 445 22.94 -67.54 5.01
CA SER A 445 22.98 -68.52 6.12
C SER A 445 21.61 -69.07 6.59
N THR A 446 20.57 -69.00 5.76
CA THR A 446 19.21 -69.43 6.14
C THR A 446 18.90 -70.79 5.52
N SER A 447 18.75 -71.86 6.31
CA SER A 447 18.39 -73.19 5.78
C SER A 447 16.90 -73.22 5.38
N ILE A 448 16.60 -72.79 4.16
CA ILE A 448 15.25 -72.80 3.60
C ILE A 448 15.04 -74.13 2.88
N SER A 449 13.85 -74.74 2.99
CA SER A 449 13.55 -75.99 2.27
C SER A 449 13.61 -75.77 0.76
N ASN A 450 14.15 -76.75 0.01
CA ASN A 450 14.24 -76.68 -1.46
C ASN A 450 12.88 -76.36 -2.11
N THR A 451 11.78 -76.84 -1.53
CA THR A 451 10.41 -76.55 -1.96
C THR A 451 10.04 -75.07 -1.82
N THR A 452 10.39 -74.44 -0.71
CA THR A 452 10.10 -73.01 -0.46
C THR A 452 10.95 -72.13 -1.36
N THR A 453 12.21 -72.51 -1.59
CA THR A 453 13.14 -71.83 -2.49
C THR A 453 12.64 -71.87 -3.93
N ALA A 454 12.22 -73.04 -4.41
CA ALA A 454 11.66 -73.20 -5.76
C ALA A 454 10.37 -72.38 -5.94
N LEU A 455 9.40 -72.50 -5.02
CA LEU A 455 8.15 -71.72 -5.09
C LEU A 455 8.38 -70.21 -5.03
N THR A 456 9.41 -69.75 -4.32
CA THR A 456 9.76 -68.32 -4.27
C THR A 456 10.39 -67.82 -5.57
N GLY A 457 11.30 -68.59 -6.17
CA GLY A 457 11.86 -68.28 -7.49
C GLY A 457 10.79 -68.26 -8.59
N ILE A 458 9.84 -69.20 -8.53
CA ILE A 458 8.66 -69.28 -9.41
C ILE A 458 7.78 -68.05 -9.22
N LYS A 459 7.46 -67.71 -7.97
CA LYS A 459 6.69 -66.52 -7.61
C LYS A 459 7.33 -65.24 -8.19
N ASN A 460 8.64 -65.08 -8.05
CA ASN A 460 9.35 -63.89 -8.56
C ASN A 460 9.27 -63.80 -10.08
N ALA A 461 9.46 -64.92 -10.80
CA ALA A 461 9.36 -64.97 -12.25
C ALA A 461 7.94 -64.60 -12.74
N TYR A 462 6.89 -65.14 -12.10
CA TYR A 462 5.53 -64.72 -12.40
C TYR A 462 5.27 -63.25 -12.07
N ILE A 463 5.79 -62.73 -10.95
CA ILE A 463 5.68 -61.31 -10.59
C ILE A 463 6.30 -60.45 -11.70
N SER A 464 7.51 -60.78 -12.16
CA SER A 464 8.17 -60.03 -13.22
C SER A 464 7.36 -60.06 -14.51
N LEU A 465 6.94 -61.25 -14.96
CA LEU A 465 6.14 -61.38 -16.18
C LEU A 465 4.84 -60.57 -16.12
N VAL A 466 4.10 -60.66 -15.01
CA VAL A 466 2.84 -59.94 -14.85
C VAL A 466 3.06 -58.43 -14.80
N ASP A 467 4.05 -57.95 -14.02
CA ASP A 467 4.37 -56.52 -13.93
C ASP A 467 4.80 -55.97 -15.31
N ASP A 468 5.63 -56.70 -16.05
CA ASP A 468 6.15 -56.30 -17.36
C ASP A 468 5.08 -56.36 -18.47
N ILE A 469 4.17 -57.34 -18.43
CA ILE A 469 3.03 -57.42 -19.37
C ILE A 469 2.07 -56.24 -19.14
N LEU A 470 1.78 -55.91 -17.87
CA LEU A 470 0.97 -54.74 -17.53
C LEU A 470 1.64 -53.44 -18.00
N GLU A 471 2.95 -53.28 -17.80
CA GLU A 471 3.71 -52.12 -18.27
C GLU A 471 3.68 -52.01 -19.81
N ALA A 472 3.80 -53.14 -20.52
CA ALA A 472 3.73 -53.17 -21.97
C ALA A 472 2.36 -52.72 -22.50
N TYR A 473 1.27 -53.17 -21.87
CA TYR A 473 -0.07 -52.68 -22.20
C TYR A 473 -0.24 -51.19 -21.86
N ALA A 474 0.28 -50.72 -20.72
CA ALA A 474 0.31 -49.31 -20.37
C ALA A 474 1.04 -48.46 -21.44
N ALA A 475 2.20 -48.92 -21.90
CA ALA A 475 2.97 -48.25 -22.95
C ALA A 475 2.25 -48.29 -24.31
N ALA A 476 1.57 -49.39 -24.64
CA ALA A 476 0.74 -49.51 -25.84
C ALA A 476 -0.50 -48.58 -25.78
N GLN A 477 -1.12 -48.43 -24.62
CA GLN A 477 -2.20 -47.46 -24.40
C GLN A 477 -1.72 -46.03 -24.70
N LEU A 478 -0.52 -45.65 -24.22
CA LEU A 478 0.08 -44.33 -24.47
C LEU A 478 0.47 -44.10 -25.94
N VAL A 479 1.18 -45.04 -26.55
CA VAL A 479 1.89 -44.81 -27.83
C VAL A 479 1.10 -45.31 -29.04
N VAL A 480 0.42 -46.45 -28.94
CA VAL A 480 -0.34 -47.05 -30.05
C VAL A 480 -1.79 -46.58 -30.03
N GLY A 481 -2.44 -46.66 -28.86
CA GLY A 481 -3.84 -46.28 -28.69
C GLY A 481 -4.06 -44.77 -28.54
N ASN A 482 -3.04 -44.02 -28.14
CA ASN A 482 -3.14 -42.62 -27.71
C ASN A 482 -4.22 -42.39 -26.65
N PHE A 483 -4.45 -43.39 -25.81
CA PHE A 483 -5.41 -43.37 -24.72
C PHE A 483 -4.68 -42.90 -23.46
N THR A 484 -4.80 -41.60 -23.18
CA THR A 484 -4.06 -40.95 -22.09
C THR A 484 -5.00 -40.19 -21.15
N THR A 485 -4.55 -39.94 -19.93
CA THR A 485 -5.24 -39.12 -18.93
C THR A 485 -4.19 -38.23 -18.24
N PRO A 486 -4.48 -36.93 -18.01
CA PRO A 486 -3.51 -36.04 -17.37
C PRO A 486 -3.35 -36.36 -15.88
N ALA A 487 -2.11 -36.35 -15.39
CA ALA A 487 -1.74 -36.45 -13.99
C ALA A 487 -0.79 -35.32 -13.59
N THR A 488 -0.86 -34.89 -12.34
CA THR A 488 0.04 -33.87 -11.79
C THR A 488 1.38 -34.50 -11.39
N ALA A 489 2.47 -33.94 -11.89
CA ALA A 489 3.83 -34.30 -11.53
C ALA A 489 4.51 -33.15 -10.77
N THR A 490 5.18 -33.45 -9.66
CA THR A 490 5.96 -32.49 -8.89
C THR A 490 7.42 -32.58 -9.32
N VAL A 491 7.95 -31.52 -9.92
CA VAL A 491 9.35 -31.41 -10.38
C VAL A 491 10.17 -30.67 -9.33
N THR A 492 11.33 -31.21 -8.98
CA THR A 492 12.32 -30.50 -8.15
C THR A 492 13.40 -29.87 -9.04
N ILE A 493 13.75 -28.62 -8.74
CA ILE A 493 14.69 -27.80 -9.53
C ILE A 493 15.78 -27.27 -8.61
N ASP A 494 17.03 -27.34 -9.05
CA ASP A 494 18.18 -26.76 -8.35
C ASP A 494 18.11 -25.21 -8.32
N ALA A 495 18.40 -24.61 -7.16
CA ALA A 495 18.30 -23.17 -6.92
C ALA A 495 19.41 -22.63 -5.99
N LEU A 496 19.47 -21.31 -5.80
CA LEU A 496 20.37 -20.66 -4.83
C LEU A 496 19.57 -19.84 -3.81
N ARG A 497 20.04 -19.81 -2.56
CA ARG A 497 19.52 -18.95 -1.47
C ARG A 497 20.57 -17.94 -1.08
N LEU A 498 20.18 -16.69 -0.82
CA LEU A 498 21.09 -15.65 -0.37
C LEU A 498 21.44 -15.82 1.12
N GLY A 499 22.73 -15.93 1.42
CA GLY A 499 23.26 -15.93 2.78
C GLY A 499 23.04 -17.22 3.57
N SER A 500 23.87 -17.42 4.58
CA SER A 500 23.62 -18.44 5.60
C SER A 500 22.83 -17.83 6.76
N ARG A 501 21.83 -18.58 7.24
CA ARG A 501 20.90 -18.16 8.31
C ARG A 501 21.61 -17.62 9.56
N VAL A 502 22.74 -18.22 9.92
CA VAL A 502 23.53 -17.81 11.10
C VAL A 502 24.03 -16.36 10.95
N TYR A 503 24.54 -16.00 9.78
CA TYR A 503 25.05 -14.67 9.51
C TYR A 503 23.92 -13.65 9.31
N ILE A 504 22.80 -14.06 8.68
CA ILE A 504 21.61 -13.21 8.51
C ILE A 504 21.07 -12.79 9.89
N VAL A 505 20.92 -13.74 10.81
CA VAL A 505 20.47 -13.45 12.18
C VAL A 505 21.48 -12.58 12.92
N ALA A 506 22.78 -12.86 12.81
CA ALA A 506 23.82 -12.07 13.47
C ALA A 506 23.80 -10.60 13.01
N VAL A 507 23.72 -10.34 11.69
CA VAL A 507 23.65 -8.99 11.13
C VAL A 507 22.37 -8.27 11.52
N PHE A 508 21.23 -8.98 11.56
CA PHE A 508 19.96 -8.44 12.03
C PHE A 508 20.03 -8.02 13.51
N VAL A 509 20.54 -8.90 14.38
CA VAL A 509 20.70 -8.61 15.82
C VAL A 509 21.63 -7.42 16.03
N VAL A 510 22.77 -7.37 15.36
CA VAL A 510 23.70 -6.23 15.46
C VAL A 510 23.03 -4.94 14.98
N SER A 511 22.31 -4.97 13.86
CA SER A 511 21.59 -3.78 13.35
C SER A 511 20.50 -3.33 14.33
N LEU A 512 19.78 -4.28 14.94
CA LEU A 512 18.76 -4.02 15.96
C LEU A 512 19.38 -3.45 17.24
N VAL A 513 20.54 -3.92 17.68
CA VAL A 513 21.26 -3.36 18.82
C VAL A 513 21.72 -1.93 18.53
N VAL A 514 22.29 -1.66 17.36
CA VAL A 514 22.71 -0.29 16.99
C VAL A 514 21.51 0.64 16.90
N VAL A 515 20.43 0.23 16.25
CA VAL A 515 19.15 0.99 16.21
C VAL A 515 18.54 1.11 17.60
N GLY A 516 18.66 0.09 18.45
CA GLY A 516 18.16 0.07 19.82
C GLY A 516 18.93 1.04 20.70
N VAL A 517 20.26 1.14 20.57
CA VAL A 517 21.07 2.15 21.28
C VAL A 517 20.78 3.55 20.75
N VAL A 518 20.67 3.73 19.43
CA VAL A 518 20.17 4.99 18.84
C VAL A 518 18.76 5.29 19.34
N GLY A 519 17.90 4.30 19.51
CA GLY A 519 16.51 4.40 19.94
C GLY A 519 16.36 4.63 21.45
N ILE A 520 17.30 4.15 22.26
CA ILE A 520 17.40 4.43 23.70
C ILE A 520 17.97 5.82 23.91
N GLU A 521 18.95 6.25 23.12
CA GLU A 521 19.52 7.59 23.26
C GLU A 521 18.67 8.66 22.58
N ALA A 522 18.05 8.34 21.45
CA ALA A 522 16.86 9.02 20.97
C ALA A 522 15.80 8.94 22.06
N GLY A 523 15.55 7.81 22.72
CA GLY A 523 14.60 7.59 23.82
C GLY A 523 14.83 8.48 25.05
N ARG A 524 16.08 8.73 25.43
CA ARG A 524 16.49 9.65 26.50
C ARG A 524 16.38 11.11 26.04
N THR A 525 16.69 11.37 24.77
CA THR A 525 16.41 12.65 24.10
C THR A 525 14.90 12.82 23.84
N ILE A 526 14.12 11.74 23.77
CA ILE A 526 12.67 11.59 23.50
C ILE A 526 11.89 11.54 24.80
N LEU A 527 12.50 11.28 25.95
CA LEU A 527 11.90 11.60 27.23
C LEU A 527 11.96 13.12 27.48
N ALA A 528 12.95 13.81 26.89
CA ALA A 528 12.95 15.27 26.74
C ALA A 528 12.07 15.75 25.56
N ILE A 529 11.90 14.95 24.49
CA ILE A 529 11.00 15.21 23.34
C ILE A 529 9.62 14.49 23.48
N ARG A 530 9.23 14.04 24.69
CA ARG A 530 7.90 13.41 24.92
C ARG A 530 6.79 14.46 24.86
N CYS A 531 7.17 15.73 24.79
CA CYS A 531 6.33 16.85 24.37
C CYS A 531 6.11 16.93 22.85
N PHE A 532 7.03 16.56 21.95
CA PHE A 532 6.98 17.02 20.55
C PHE A 532 6.74 15.94 19.50
N ARG A 533 5.46 15.71 19.19
CA ARG A 533 4.99 15.68 17.78
C ARG A 533 3.72 16.54 17.74
N ILE A 534 3.95 17.83 17.92
CA ILE A 534 2.93 18.83 18.13
C ILE A 534 2.63 19.49 16.78
N PRO A 535 1.36 19.83 16.46
CA PRO A 535 1.02 20.72 15.36
C PRO A 535 1.98 21.92 15.26
N GLU A 536 2.29 22.31 14.02
CA GLU A 536 3.21 23.40 13.72
C GLU A 536 2.72 24.69 14.41
N ALA A 537 3.60 25.33 15.19
CA ALA A 537 3.30 26.61 15.80
C ALA A 537 3.21 27.68 14.69
N LEU A 538 2.46 28.76 14.95
CA LEU A 538 2.44 29.89 14.04
C LEU A 538 3.85 30.46 13.87
N SER A 539 4.19 30.80 12.63
CA SER A 539 5.40 31.56 12.34
C SER A 539 5.32 32.94 12.99
N LEU A 540 6.46 33.60 13.16
CA LEU A 540 6.50 34.98 13.65
C LEU A 540 5.63 35.90 12.79
N THR A 541 5.69 35.77 11.46
CA THR A 541 4.88 36.59 10.55
C THR A 541 3.38 36.36 10.73
N GLN A 542 2.94 35.12 10.96
CA GLN A 542 1.54 34.81 11.26
C GLN A 542 1.10 35.40 12.60
N ALA A 543 1.90 35.23 13.65
CA ALA A 543 1.65 35.82 14.96
C ALA A 543 1.60 37.35 14.90
N GLY A 544 2.49 37.98 14.13
CA GLY A 544 2.51 39.41 13.88
C GLY A 544 1.21 39.93 13.25
N HIS A 545 0.60 39.21 12.31
CA HIS A 545 -0.70 39.62 11.76
C HIS A 545 -1.83 39.57 12.80
N LEU A 546 -1.88 38.53 13.64
CA LEU A 546 -2.86 38.46 14.74
C LEU A 546 -2.66 39.58 15.75
N ARG A 547 -1.41 39.88 16.08
CA ARG A 547 -1.04 41.01 16.92
C ARG A 547 -1.50 42.34 16.33
N HIS A 548 -1.32 42.54 15.03
CA HIS A 548 -1.82 43.73 14.32
C HIS A 548 -3.34 43.85 14.42
N PHE A 549 -4.07 42.75 14.19
CA PHE A 549 -5.54 42.74 14.34
C PHE A 549 -5.96 43.13 15.76
N TYR A 550 -5.23 42.64 16.77
CA TYR A 550 -5.45 43.04 18.16
C TYR A 550 -5.18 44.53 18.37
N ASN A 551 -4.05 45.06 17.91
CA ASN A 551 -3.69 46.48 18.04
C ASN A 551 -4.77 47.38 17.42
N LEU A 552 -5.25 47.06 16.22
CA LEU A 552 -6.33 47.78 15.56
C LEU A 552 -7.68 47.65 16.30
N SER A 553 -8.02 46.45 16.76
CA SER A 553 -9.28 46.20 17.47
C SER A 553 -9.33 46.85 18.86
N SER A 554 -8.18 47.11 19.47
CA SER A 554 -8.03 47.66 20.82
C SER A 554 -7.84 49.17 20.85
N ALA A 555 -7.63 49.82 19.69
CA ALA A 555 -7.65 51.27 19.57
C ALA A 555 -8.96 51.85 20.11
N ILE A 556 -8.87 53.04 20.71
CA ILE A 556 -10.03 53.74 21.30
C ILE A 556 -11.09 53.97 20.23
N ASP A 557 -12.37 53.87 20.60
CA ASP A 557 -13.47 54.14 19.68
C ASP A 557 -13.38 55.55 19.08
N GLY A 558 -13.48 55.64 17.75
CA GLY A 558 -13.29 56.88 17.00
C GLY A 558 -11.84 57.11 16.52
N ASP A 559 -10.88 56.33 17.04
CA ASP A 559 -9.51 56.27 16.53
C ASP A 559 -9.32 55.01 15.66
N TRP A 560 -8.69 55.19 14.49
CA TRP A 560 -8.58 54.19 13.43
C TRP A 560 -7.15 54.15 12.86
N PRO A 561 -6.15 53.78 13.67
CA PRO A 561 -4.75 53.79 13.26
C PRO A 561 -4.55 52.89 12.04
N HIS A 562 -3.88 53.40 11.01
CA HIS A 562 -3.62 52.71 9.73
C HIS A 562 -4.85 52.22 8.93
N MET A 563 -6.08 52.36 9.44
CA MET A 563 -7.29 51.79 8.84
C MET A 563 -8.00 52.71 7.84
N GLY A 564 -7.43 53.86 7.47
CA GLY A 564 -8.07 54.81 6.53
C GLY A 564 -8.51 54.16 5.20
N SER A 565 -9.25 54.89 4.37
CA SER A 565 -9.68 54.41 3.03
C SER A 565 -9.15 55.35 1.93
N GLN A 566 -9.00 54.82 0.72
CA GLN A 566 -8.75 55.60 -0.49
C GLN A 566 -9.81 56.69 -0.70
N GLU A 567 -11.08 56.37 -0.41
CA GLU A 567 -12.20 57.31 -0.43
C GLU A 567 -12.57 57.65 1.03
N PRO A 568 -12.28 58.87 1.51
CA PRO A 568 -12.45 59.22 2.93
C PRO A 568 -13.87 59.09 3.48
N ALA A 569 -14.90 59.18 2.63
CA ALA A 569 -16.30 59.01 3.03
C ALA A 569 -16.72 57.54 3.20
N GLN A 570 -15.78 56.58 3.10
CA GLN A 570 -15.99 55.14 3.31
C GLN A 570 -16.85 54.47 2.24
N GLU A 571 -17.02 55.08 1.05
CA GLU A 571 -17.86 54.47 0.00
C GLU A 571 -17.12 53.35 -0.76
N PHE A 572 -15.79 53.35 -0.72
CA PHE A 572 -14.96 52.45 -1.53
C PHE A 572 -14.61 51.12 -0.85
N LEU A 573 -14.00 50.19 -1.60
CA LEU A 573 -13.83 48.77 -1.28
C LEU A 573 -12.77 48.45 -0.20
N ASP A 574 -12.00 49.44 0.26
CA ASP A 574 -10.99 49.31 1.31
C ASP A 574 -11.44 49.90 2.67
N ALA A 575 -12.70 50.36 2.75
CA ALA A 575 -13.32 50.92 3.94
C ALA A 575 -13.25 50.00 5.20
N TYR A 576 -13.51 50.59 6.36
CA TYR A 576 -13.41 49.94 7.67
C TYR A 576 -14.17 48.61 7.74
N ARG A 577 -15.38 48.54 7.14
CA ARG A 577 -16.23 47.34 7.15
C ARG A 577 -15.53 46.10 6.57
N TYR A 578 -14.76 46.27 5.50
CA TYR A 578 -14.07 45.17 4.84
C TYR A 578 -12.85 44.69 5.63
N GLN A 579 -12.12 45.65 6.22
CA GLN A 579 -10.98 45.39 7.11
C GLN A 579 -11.44 44.63 8.37
N LEU A 580 -12.45 45.15 9.07
CA LEU A 580 -13.01 44.54 10.29
C LEU A 580 -13.53 43.13 10.04
N ALA A 581 -14.32 42.94 8.98
CA ALA A 581 -14.85 41.64 8.61
C ALA A 581 -13.73 40.65 8.29
N THR A 582 -12.74 41.05 7.49
CA THR A 582 -11.63 40.17 7.10
C THR A 582 -10.74 39.80 8.29
N MET A 583 -10.49 40.73 9.22
CA MET A 583 -9.79 40.42 10.48
C MET A 583 -10.58 39.43 11.35
N ALA A 584 -11.91 39.56 11.41
CA ALA A 584 -12.75 38.61 12.13
C ALA A 584 -12.72 37.21 11.49
N TYR A 585 -12.75 37.15 10.15
CA TYR A 585 -12.66 35.88 9.43
C TYR A 585 -11.30 35.20 9.60
N ALA A 586 -10.22 35.96 9.49
CA ALA A 586 -8.86 35.47 9.70
C ALA A 586 -8.65 34.99 11.14
N SER A 587 -9.17 35.73 12.12
CA SER A 587 -9.15 35.34 13.54
C SER A 587 -9.95 34.05 13.79
N GLY A 588 -11.14 33.93 13.19
CA GLY A 588 -11.96 32.74 13.28
C GLY A 588 -11.33 31.51 12.64
N LEU A 589 -10.75 31.67 11.45
CA LEU A 589 -9.97 30.62 10.77
C LEU A 589 -8.79 30.15 11.62
N THR A 590 -8.06 31.10 12.21
CA THR A 590 -6.92 30.77 13.07
C THR A 590 -7.38 29.99 14.30
N HIS A 591 -8.46 30.45 14.94
CA HIS A 591 -9.02 29.74 16.08
C HIS A 591 -9.45 28.33 15.69
N TYR A 592 -10.17 28.17 14.58
CA TYR A 592 -10.69 26.88 14.16
C TYR A 592 -9.59 25.89 13.76
N HIS A 593 -8.65 26.32 12.91
CA HIS A 593 -7.69 25.43 12.23
C HIS A 593 -6.33 25.31 12.92
N ARG A 594 -5.87 26.37 13.58
CA ARG A 594 -4.49 26.47 14.10
C ARG A 594 -4.45 26.43 15.62
N MET A 595 -5.40 27.08 16.28
CA MET A 595 -5.43 27.28 17.73
C MET A 595 -6.81 27.01 18.36
N PRO A 596 -7.36 25.78 18.20
CA PRO A 596 -8.70 25.42 18.65
C PRO A 596 -8.90 25.45 20.17
N ALA A 597 -7.82 25.40 20.96
CA ALA A 597 -7.91 25.52 22.40
C ALA A 597 -7.91 26.98 22.90
N MET A 598 -7.54 27.96 22.06
CA MET A 598 -7.31 29.36 22.49
C MET A 598 -8.60 30.19 22.53
N ARG A 599 -9.67 29.65 23.13
CA ARG A 599 -10.97 30.33 23.22
C ARG A 599 -10.87 31.71 23.86
N GLY A 600 -10.17 31.84 24.99
CA GLY A 600 -10.00 33.09 25.72
C GLY A 600 -9.26 34.18 24.94
N LEU A 601 -8.44 33.80 23.96
CA LEU A 601 -7.72 34.72 23.08
C LEU A 601 -8.65 35.31 22.01
N PHE A 602 -9.37 34.44 21.31
CA PHE A 602 -10.11 34.80 20.11
C PHE A 602 -11.51 35.37 20.38
N LYS A 603 -12.19 34.90 21.42
CA LYS A 603 -13.53 35.38 21.79
C LYS A 603 -13.57 36.90 22.02
N PRO A 604 -12.73 37.49 22.89
CA PRO A 604 -12.73 38.95 23.08
C PRO A 604 -12.25 39.71 21.85
N LEU A 605 -11.32 39.16 21.06
CA LEU A 605 -10.84 39.78 19.83
C LEU A 605 -11.97 39.93 18.80
N ILE A 606 -12.66 38.84 18.46
CA ILE A 606 -13.76 38.86 17.49
C ILE A 606 -14.92 39.71 18.00
N ARG A 607 -15.24 39.65 19.30
CA ARG A 607 -16.24 40.52 19.94
C ARG A 607 -15.92 42.00 19.77
N ARG A 608 -14.66 42.43 19.98
CA ARG A 608 -14.22 43.82 19.76
C ARG A 608 -14.35 44.24 18.29
N LEU A 609 -14.02 43.35 17.36
CA LEU A 609 -14.19 43.62 15.92
C LEU A 609 -15.66 43.82 15.55
N ILE A 610 -16.59 43.02 16.11
CA ILE A 610 -18.04 43.20 15.92
C ILE A 610 -18.51 44.52 16.56
N HIS A 611 -18.06 44.84 17.78
CA HIS A 611 -18.34 46.13 18.42
C HIS A 611 -17.92 47.30 17.52
N LYS A 612 -16.71 47.25 16.97
CA LYS A 612 -16.22 48.25 16.00
C LYS A 612 -17.06 48.27 14.72
N MET A 613 -17.56 47.14 14.23
CA MET A 613 -18.46 47.07 13.06
C MET A 613 -19.80 47.78 13.30
N LEU A 614 -20.31 47.81 14.53
CA LEU A 614 -21.57 48.47 14.91
C LEU A 614 -21.44 50.00 15.09
N ARG A 615 -20.21 50.54 15.07
CA ARG A 615 -19.93 51.97 15.18
C ARG A 615 -20.48 52.75 13.99
N ARG A 616 -21.11 53.90 14.25
CA ARG A 616 -21.68 54.77 13.20
C ARG A 616 -20.64 55.22 12.18
N GLU A 617 -19.38 55.34 12.58
CA GLU A 617 -18.26 55.66 11.69
C GLU A 617 -18.08 54.61 10.57
N VAL A 618 -18.54 53.38 10.78
CA VAL A 618 -18.40 52.27 9.81
C VAL A 618 -19.59 52.19 8.86
N TRP A 619 -20.82 52.47 9.33
CA TRP A 619 -22.05 52.30 8.53
C TRP A 619 -22.76 53.60 8.17
N GLY A 620 -22.42 54.72 8.80
CA GLY A 620 -23.10 56.00 8.64
C GLY A 620 -22.95 56.63 7.26
N TYR A 621 -21.95 56.21 6.48
CA TYR A 621 -21.80 56.59 5.07
C TYR A 621 -23.07 56.27 4.26
N TRP A 622 -23.78 55.21 4.64
CA TRP A 622 -24.95 54.72 3.92
C TRP A 622 -26.04 55.78 3.75
N TYR A 623 -26.20 56.70 4.71
CA TYR A 623 -27.15 57.79 4.58
C TYR A 623 -26.91 58.59 3.29
N ASN A 624 -25.66 58.88 2.95
CA ASN A 624 -25.32 59.62 1.74
C ASN A 624 -25.46 58.73 0.50
N THR A 625 -24.90 57.52 0.54
CA THR A 625 -24.87 56.59 -0.59
C THR A 625 -26.28 56.14 -1.01
N SER A 626 -27.21 56.00 -0.05
CA SER A 626 -28.60 55.56 -0.28
C SER A 626 -29.40 56.47 -1.24
N GLN A 627 -28.93 57.70 -1.45
CA GLN A 627 -29.50 58.65 -2.41
C GLN A 627 -29.32 58.21 -3.87
N SER A 628 -28.41 57.27 -4.15
CA SER A 628 -28.06 56.81 -5.50
C SER A 628 -27.48 57.94 -6.38
N GLY A 629 -27.18 57.62 -7.64
CA GLY A 629 -26.61 58.58 -8.59
C GLY A 629 -26.65 58.04 -10.02
N VAL A 630 -26.51 58.94 -11.00
CA VAL A 630 -26.61 58.60 -12.44
C VAL A 630 -25.56 57.60 -12.93
N MET A 631 -24.46 57.44 -12.18
CA MET A 631 -23.43 56.44 -12.48
C MET A 631 -23.96 55.00 -12.28
N VAL A 632 -24.76 54.78 -11.24
CA VAL A 632 -25.29 53.45 -10.86
C VAL A 632 -26.73 53.24 -11.34
N ASP A 633 -27.44 54.33 -11.63
CA ASP A 633 -28.80 54.35 -12.15
C ASP A 633 -28.92 55.44 -13.24
N PRO A 634 -28.58 55.14 -14.50
CA PRO A 634 -28.55 56.12 -15.60
C PRO A 634 -29.90 56.80 -15.88
N ASP A 635 -31.00 56.18 -15.46
CA ASP A 635 -32.35 56.71 -15.67
C ASP A 635 -32.78 57.67 -14.54
N LEU A 636 -31.97 57.82 -13.49
CA LEU A 636 -32.26 58.65 -12.32
C LEU A 636 -32.39 60.13 -12.72
N LYS A 637 -33.54 60.74 -12.41
CA LYS A 637 -33.83 62.16 -12.68
C LYS A 637 -33.70 63.05 -11.45
N GLU A 638 -33.90 62.47 -10.28
CA GLU A 638 -33.73 63.12 -8.97
C GLU A 638 -33.10 62.12 -7.99
N LEU A 639 -32.33 62.63 -7.02
CA LEU A 639 -31.74 61.78 -5.99
C LEU A 639 -32.84 61.12 -5.14
N ARG A 640 -32.61 59.87 -4.74
CA ARG A 640 -33.53 59.17 -3.82
C ARG A 640 -33.52 59.87 -2.47
N LYS A 641 -34.65 59.82 -1.75
CA LYS A 641 -34.69 60.24 -0.36
C LYS A 641 -33.71 59.37 0.46
N PRO A 642 -32.75 59.96 1.20
CA PRO A 642 -31.80 59.19 2.00
C PRO A 642 -32.49 58.47 3.16
N TRP A 643 -31.90 57.35 3.60
CA TRP A 643 -32.27 56.69 4.85
C TRP A 643 -31.02 56.26 5.62
N ALA A 644 -31.07 56.39 6.95
CA ALA A 644 -29.93 56.09 7.81
C ALA A 644 -29.78 54.61 8.15
N ASN A 645 -30.89 53.85 8.13
CA ASN A 645 -30.88 52.45 8.53
C ASN A 645 -30.00 51.63 7.56
N PRO A 646 -28.87 51.06 8.03
CA PRO A 646 -27.88 50.44 7.15
C PRO A 646 -28.25 49.00 6.77
N VAL A 647 -29.36 48.45 7.29
CA VAL A 647 -29.78 47.04 7.13
C VAL A 647 -31.04 46.90 6.29
N ILE A 648 -32.01 47.79 6.47
CA ILE A 648 -33.39 47.59 5.96
C ILE A 648 -33.51 47.43 4.43
N ARG A 649 -32.53 47.92 3.66
CA ARG A 649 -32.57 47.93 2.19
C ARG A 649 -31.18 48.11 1.59
N GLU A 650 -30.86 47.32 0.55
CA GLU A 650 -29.56 47.34 -0.14
C GLU A 650 -28.37 47.16 0.84
N ASN A 651 -27.20 47.78 0.59
CA ASN A 651 -26.04 47.80 1.48
C ASN A 651 -25.51 46.43 1.94
N ILE A 652 -25.59 45.41 1.08
CA ILE A 652 -25.27 44.03 1.47
C ILE A 652 -23.84 43.84 1.98
N MET A 653 -22.91 44.70 1.58
CA MET A 653 -21.53 44.63 2.08
C MET A 653 -21.39 45.04 3.54
N TYR A 654 -22.30 45.82 4.07
CA TYR A 654 -22.35 46.04 5.51
C TYR A 654 -23.12 44.91 6.20
N SER A 655 -24.38 44.70 5.81
CA SER A 655 -25.29 43.78 6.50
C SER A 655 -24.86 42.31 6.38
N GLY A 656 -24.37 41.88 5.21
CA GLY A 656 -23.87 40.54 4.97
C GLY A 656 -22.56 40.22 5.70
N HIS A 657 -21.65 41.20 5.80
CA HIS A 657 -20.44 41.05 6.62
C HIS A 657 -20.79 40.96 8.11
N LEU A 658 -21.68 41.83 8.60
CA LEU A 658 -22.12 41.79 9.99
C LEU A 658 -22.83 40.47 10.33
N LEU A 659 -23.67 39.96 9.43
CA LEU A 659 -24.32 38.67 9.61
C LEU A 659 -23.27 37.55 9.74
N LEU A 660 -22.30 37.47 8.83
CA LEU A 660 -21.26 36.45 8.90
C LEU A 660 -20.38 36.58 10.15
N MET A 661 -19.98 37.80 10.55
CA MET A 661 -19.18 38.00 11.76
C MET A 661 -19.92 37.50 13.01
N THR A 662 -21.21 37.80 13.14
CA THR A 662 -22.01 37.41 14.31
C THR A 662 -22.35 35.91 14.30
N SER A 663 -22.64 35.32 13.15
CA SER A 663 -22.83 33.87 12.99
C SER A 663 -21.55 33.09 13.27
N LEU A 664 -20.40 33.58 12.82
CA LEU A 664 -19.09 33.00 13.10
C LEU A 664 -18.77 33.05 14.60
N TYR A 665 -19.08 34.16 15.26
CA TYR A 665 -18.93 34.29 16.72
C TYR A 665 -19.75 33.24 17.47
N ALA A 666 -21.04 33.12 17.11
CA ALA A 666 -21.94 32.16 17.75
C ALA A 666 -21.46 30.72 17.54
N MET A 667 -21.05 30.36 16.31
CA MET A 667 -20.55 29.02 15.98
C MET A 667 -19.24 28.68 16.70
N LEU A 668 -18.28 29.61 16.78
CA LEU A 668 -16.97 29.34 17.35
C LEU A 668 -16.97 29.24 18.88
N PHE A 669 -17.90 29.93 19.56
CA PHE A 669 -17.83 30.11 21.02
C PHE A 669 -19.02 29.56 21.80
N ASP A 670 -20.04 29.06 21.08
CA ASP A 670 -21.36 28.70 21.61
C ASP A 670 -21.91 29.79 22.53
N ASP A 671 -22.00 31.00 21.98
CA ASP A 671 -22.45 32.19 22.71
C ASP A 671 -23.52 32.92 21.90
N ASP A 672 -24.67 33.13 22.55
CA ASP A 672 -25.89 33.71 21.98
C ASP A 672 -25.92 35.24 22.07
N GLU A 673 -24.83 35.93 22.46
CA GLU A 673 -24.77 37.40 22.63
C GLU A 673 -25.43 38.17 21.47
N PHE A 674 -25.14 37.79 20.22
CA PHE A 674 -25.69 38.44 19.02
C PHE A 674 -26.95 37.79 18.45
N GLU A 675 -27.42 36.70 19.06
CA GLU A 675 -28.70 36.04 18.74
C GLU A 675 -29.82 36.56 19.65
N ARG A 676 -29.48 37.19 20.78
CA ARG A 676 -30.46 37.80 21.70
C ARG A 676 -31.16 39.01 21.06
N PRO A 677 -32.46 39.21 21.34
CA PRO A 677 -33.21 40.35 20.82
C PRO A 677 -32.53 41.69 21.13
N GLY A 678 -32.34 42.50 20.08
CA GLY A 678 -31.76 43.84 20.18
C GLY A 678 -30.25 43.92 20.38
N SER A 679 -29.54 42.80 20.25
CA SER A 679 -28.07 42.73 20.33
C SER A 679 -27.35 43.51 19.23
N LEU A 680 -28.00 43.74 18.08
CA LEU A 680 -27.48 44.55 16.98
C LEU A 680 -28.25 45.86 16.91
N THR A 681 -27.79 46.85 17.70
CA THR A 681 -28.44 48.16 17.80
C THR A 681 -27.59 49.25 17.15
N PHE A 682 -28.19 49.99 16.22
CA PHE A 682 -27.57 51.09 15.47
C PHE A 682 -28.12 52.43 15.95
N HIS A 683 -27.24 53.29 16.44
CA HIS A 683 -27.62 54.64 16.89
C HIS A 683 -27.27 55.67 15.82
N TRP A 684 -28.29 56.28 15.23
CA TRP A 684 -28.15 57.40 14.30
C TRP A 684 -28.43 58.71 15.02
N ASN A 685 -27.36 59.41 15.40
CA ASN A 685 -27.43 60.62 16.23
C ASN A 685 -26.57 61.78 15.67
N PRO A 686 -26.84 62.26 14.44
CA PRO A 686 -26.13 63.41 13.88
C PRO A 686 -26.25 64.64 14.80
N LEU A 687 -25.17 65.41 14.95
CA LEU A 687 -25.08 66.49 15.95
C LEU A 687 -25.81 67.77 15.53
N PHE A 688 -25.77 68.13 14.24
CA PHE A 688 -26.17 69.46 13.76
C PHE A 688 -27.28 69.45 12.70
N TRP A 689 -27.83 68.28 12.36
CA TRP A 689 -28.87 68.12 11.33
C TRP A 689 -29.68 66.83 11.56
N GLY A 690 -30.87 66.73 10.96
CA GLY A 690 -31.78 65.59 11.15
C GLY A 690 -32.97 65.91 12.07
N MET A 691 -33.83 64.91 12.34
CA MET A 691 -35.07 65.06 13.12
C MET A 691 -34.94 64.57 14.57
N GLY A 692 -33.70 64.51 15.08
CA GLY A 692 -33.35 63.91 16.38
C GLY A 692 -32.71 62.52 16.23
N PRO A 693 -32.27 61.90 17.34
CA PRO A 693 -31.66 60.57 17.32
C PRO A 693 -32.65 59.47 16.90
N GLU A 694 -32.23 58.58 16.01
CA GLU A 694 -32.96 57.39 15.60
C GLU A 694 -32.21 56.13 16.08
N THR A 695 -32.93 55.05 16.35
CA THR A 695 -32.35 53.76 16.75
C THR A 695 -32.97 52.64 15.92
N PHE A 696 -32.11 51.83 15.31
CA PHE A 696 -32.52 50.67 14.52
C PHE A 696 -32.05 49.40 15.25
N VAL A 697 -32.98 48.48 15.51
CA VAL A 697 -32.77 47.35 16.42
C VAL A 697 -32.97 46.04 15.67
N TYR A 698 -31.95 45.19 15.74
CA TYR A 698 -31.93 43.86 15.15
C TYR A 698 -31.25 42.86 16.09
N ASP A 699 -31.31 41.61 15.71
CA ASP A 699 -30.51 40.48 16.17
C ASP A 699 -30.05 39.70 14.93
N ASN A 700 -29.24 38.66 15.10
CA ASN A 700 -28.72 37.90 13.97
C ASN A 700 -29.85 37.34 13.06
N ARG A 701 -30.96 36.85 13.62
CA ARG A 701 -32.03 36.21 12.83
C ARG A 701 -32.91 37.22 12.11
N SER A 702 -33.26 38.32 12.74
CA SER A 702 -33.98 39.42 12.08
C SER A 702 -33.12 40.11 11.01
N LEU A 703 -31.80 40.22 11.21
CA LEU A 703 -30.86 40.66 10.17
C LEU A 703 -30.85 39.70 8.97
N GLN A 704 -30.77 38.39 9.22
CA GLN A 704 -30.86 37.37 8.17
C GLN A 704 -32.17 37.47 7.39
N GLN A 705 -33.30 37.62 8.08
CA GLN A 705 -34.60 37.71 7.43
C GLN A 705 -34.70 38.91 6.48
N VAL A 706 -34.23 40.08 6.89
CA VAL A 706 -34.21 41.28 6.02
C VAL A 706 -33.39 41.04 4.74
N ILE A 707 -32.26 40.33 4.86
CA ILE A 707 -31.44 39.97 3.70
C ILE A 707 -32.18 39.04 2.75
N ILE A 708 -32.90 38.03 3.27
CA ILE A 708 -33.70 37.10 2.46
C ILE A 708 -34.82 37.86 1.73
N ASP A 709 -35.53 38.74 2.42
CA ASP A 709 -36.60 39.55 1.84
C ASP A 709 -36.09 40.42 0.67
N GLU A 710 -34.89 41.01 0.82
CA GLU A 710 -34.26 41.78 -0.26
C GLU A 710 -33.73 40.90 -1.41
N MET A 711 -33.25 39.67 -1.13
CA MET A 711 -32.91 38.72 -2.20
C MET A 711 -34.15 38.35 -3.02
N GLU A 712 -35.26 38.04 -2.36
CA GLU A 712 -36.54 37.74 -3.02
C GLU A 712 -37.02 38.93 -3.85
N ARG A 713 -36.97 40.15 -3.30
CA ARG A 713 -37.35 41.39 -3.98
C ARG A 713 -36.60 41.60 -5.29
N ASN A 714 -35.33 41.21 -5.34
CA ASN A 714 -34.48 41.36 -6.52
C ASN A 714 -34.55 40.14 -7.46
N GLY A 715 -35.55 39.27 -7.32
CA GLY A 715 -35.70 38.08 -8.14
C GLY A 715 -34.58 37.06 -7.90
N TRP A 716 -34.11 36.97 -6.66
CA TRP A 716 -33.09 36.04 -6.18
C TRP A 716 -31.68 36.22 -6.76
N VAL A 717 -31.42 37.25 -7.59
CA VAL A 717 -30.06 37.49 -8.12
C VAL A 717 -29.08 38.01 -7.05
N GLY A 718 -29.59 38.41 -5.88
CA GLY A 718 -28.86 38.87 -4.71
C GLY A 718 -29.38 40.21 -4.17
N VAL A 719 -28.80 40.68 -3.06
CA VAL A 719 -29.03 42.02 -2.51
C VAL A 719 -28.03 43.00 -3.12
N CYS A 720 -28.47 44.23 -3.35
CA CYS A 720 -27.61 45.27 -3.90
C CYS A 720 -26.53 45.70 -2.89
N CYS A 721 -25.32 45.95 -3.38
CA CYS A 721 -24.27 46.61 -2.61
C CYS A 721 -24.51 48.11 -2.65
N GLU A 722 -24.18 48.73 -3.78
CA GLU A 722 -24.57 50.07 -4.15
C GLU A 722 -26.02 50.07 -4.64
N PRO A 723 -26.73 51.20 -4.53
CA PRO A 723 -28.08 51.31 -5.05
C PRO A 723 -28.17 50.83 -6.51
N ASN A 724 -29.14 49.97 -6.80
CA ASN A 724 -29.36 49.36 -8.12
C ASN A 724 -28.32 48.32 -8.59
N MET A 725 -27.26 48.00 -7.84
CA MET A 725 -26.19 47.11 -8.32
C MET A 725 -26.00 45.87 -7.45
N VAL A 726 -26.14 44.68 -8.06
CA VAL A 726 -25.88 43.39 -7.40
C VAL A 726 -24.58 42.80 -7.90
N PHE A 727 -23.69 42.50 -6.95
CA PHE A 727 -22.38 41.89 -7.18
C PHE A 727 -22.38 40.46 -6.64
N VAL A 728 -21.76 39.55 -7.39
CA VAL A 728 -21.65 38.14 -6.98
C VAL A 728 -20.82 38.03 -5.71
N ALA A 729 -19.66 38.70 -5.63
CA ALA A 729 -18.77 38.64 -4.48
C ALA A 729 -19.50 39.01 -3.18
N CYS A 730 -20.30 40.08 -3.25
CA CYS A 730 -20.96 40.68 -2.10
C CYS A 730 -22.01 39.78 -1.44
N ASN A 731 -22.62 38.88 -2.22
CA ASN A 731 -23.68 38.00 -1.73
C ASN A 731 -23.16 36.66 -1.20
N GLN A 732 -21.84 36.39 -1.25
CA GLN A 732 -21.30 35.13 -0.71
C GLN A 732 -21.30 35.11 0.83
N PHE A 733 -21.02 36.23 1.50
CA PHE A 733 -20.96 36.32 2.96
C PHE A 733 -22.28 35.98 3.67
N PRO A 734 -23.43 36.58 3.32
CA PRO A 734 -24.69 36.25 3.98
C PRO A 734 -25.10 34.79 3.76
N ILE A 735 -24.80 34.20 2.60
CA ILE A 735 -25.11 32.78 2.32
C ILE A 735 -24.27 31.86 3.23
N ILE A 736 -22.98 32.16 3.42
CA ILE A 736 -22.12 31.43 4.37
C ILE A 736 -22.69 31.57 5.79
N ALA A 737 -23.12 32.78 6.17
CA ALA A 737 -23.68 33.03 7.49
C ALA A 737 -24.98 32.23 7.73
N MET A 738 -25.86 32.18 6.74
CA MET A 738 -27.09 31.36 6.77
C MET A 738 -26.76 29.88 6.99
N HIS A 739 -25.71 29.35 6.36
CA HIS A 739 -25.27 27.97 6.58
C HIS A 739 -24.81 27.73 8.03
N LEU A 740 -24.04 28.66 8.61
CA LEU A 740 -23.60 28.55 10.00
C LEU A 740 -24.78 28.66 10.98
N ASN A 741 -25.77 29.48 10.65
CA ASN A 741 -27.00 29.62 11.42
C ASN A 741 -27.87 28.37 11.34
N ASP A 742 -28.05 27.80 10.14
CA ASP A 742 -28.75 26.53 9.91
C ASP A 742 -28.17 25.40 10.77
N ALA A 743 -26.84 25.30 10.83
CA ALA A 743 -26.16 24.29 11.64
C ALA A 743 -26.40 24.46 13.15
N ARG A 744 -26.61 25.70 13.63
CA ARG A 744 -26.95 25.99 15.03
C ARG A 744 -28.41 25.73 15.34
N ASP A 745 -29.31 26.07 14.42
CA ASP A 745 -30.76 26.00 14.62
C ASP A 745 -31.36 24.64 14.24
N GLY A 746 -30.63 23.81 13.51
CA GLY A 746 -31.18 22.62 12.86
C GLY A 746 -32.14 22.97 11.70
N ALA A 747 -31.89 24.08 11.01
CA ALA A 747 -32.69 24.59 9.89
C ALA A 747 -32.02 24.31 8.53
N THR A 748 -32.70 24.69 7.44
CA THR A 748 -32.21 24.48 6.05
C THR A 748 -32.43 25.71 5.16
N VAL A 749 -32.41 26.91 5.74
CA VAL A 749 -32.68 28.18 5.04
C VAL A 749 -31.66 28.44 3.94
N ALA A 750 -30.38 28.17 4.20
CA ALA A 750 -29.30 28.43 3.26
C ALA A 750 -29.44 27.60 1.98
N THR A 751 -29.90 26.36 2.08
CA THR A 751 -30.12 25.48 0.92
C THR A 751 -31.18 26.06 -0.01
N GLU A 752 -32.33 26.49 0.53
CA GLU A 752 -33.41 27.07 -0.27
C GLU A 752 -32.97 28.38 -0.95
N VAL A 753 -32.31 29.27 -0.19
CA VAL A 753 -31.78 30.53 -0.72
C VAL A 753 -30.75 30.26 -1.82
N LEU A 754 -29.86 29.29 -1.62
CA LEU A 754 -28.80 28.97 -2.55
C LEU A 754 -29.31 28.41 -3.87
N ASP A 755 -30.32 27.54 -3.85
CA ASP A 755 -30.92 26.98 -5.07
C ASP A 755 -31.52 28.09 -5.94
N LYS A 756 -32.29 28.99 -5.33
CA LYS A 756 -32.89 30.14 -6.03
C LYS A 756 -31.82 31.11 -6.53
N TYR A 757 -30.82 31.41 -5.70
CA TYR A 757 -29.72 32.30 -6.05
C TYR A 757 -28.89 31.77 -7.22
N LYS A 758 -28.55 30.48 -7.20
CA LYS A 758 -27.78 29.83 -8.26
C LYS A 758 -28.53 29.89 -9.60
N LEU A 759 -29.81 29.55 -9.60
CA LEU A 759 -30.65 29.61 -10.81
C LEU A 759 -30.70 31.03 -11.38
N ALA A 760 -30.87 32.05 -10.53
CA ALA A 760 -30.89 33.44 -10.97
C ALA A 760 -29.54 33.89 -11.56
N LEU A 761 -28.41 33.53 -10.95
CA LEU A 761 -27.09 33.85 -11.50
C LEU A 761 -26.82 33.17 -12.85
N GLU A 762 -27.26 31.92 -13.01
CA GLU A 762 -27.14 31.16 -14.27
C GLU A 762 -28.00 31.78 -15.37
N GLU A 763 -29.27 32.09 -15.10
CA GLU A 763 -30.19 32.75 -16.04
C GLU A 763 -29.63 34.09 -16.54
N LYS A 764 -29.03 34.88 -15.64
CA LYS A 764 -28.43 36.16 -16.00
C LYS A 764 -27.02 36.04 -16.61
N GLY A 765 -26.40 34.87 -16.59
CA GLY A 765 -25.05 34.64 -17.11
C GLY A 765 -23.98 35.41 -16.34
N MET A 766 -24.10 35.44 -15.01
CA MET A 766 -23.18 36.19 -14.13
C MET A 766 -21.85 35.46 -13.89
N LEU A 767 -21.85 34.13 -14.03
CA LEU A 767 -20.69 33.27 -13.77
C LEU A 767 -20.17 32.65 -15.07
N SER A 768 -18.86 32.41 -15.14
CA SER A 768 -18.21 31.74 -16.27
C SER A 768 -17.02 30.91 -15.78
N ARG A 769 -16.82 29.72 -16.35
CA ARG A 769 -15.59 28.91 -16.13
C ARG A 769 -14.46 29.33 -17.05
N ASN A 770 -14.79 29.87 -18.22
CA ASN A 770 -13.84 30.12 -19.30
C ASN A 770 -13.42 31.59 -19.40
N ASP A 771 -14.07 32.46 -18.64
CA ASP A 771 -13.79 33.90 -18.55
C ASP A 771 -14.13 34.41 -17.15
N LEU A 772 -13.73 35.64 -16.84
CA LEU A 772 -14.02 36.30 -15.56
C LEU A 772 -15.53 36.42 -15.30
N TYR A 773 -15.92 36.49 -14.02
CA TYR A 773 -17.31 36.72 -13.63
C TYR A 773 -17.74 38.14 -14.00
N LYS A 774 -19.04 38.35 -14.25
CA LYS A 774 -19.57 39.71 -14.44
C LYS A 774 -19.43 40.48 -13.12
N ASP A 775 -18.93 41.71 -13.19
CA ASP A 775 -18.65 42.51 -11.99
C ASP A 775 -19.94 42.78 -11.21
N TRP A 776 -20.98 43.27 -11.89
CA TRP A 776 -22.31 43.46 -11.33
C TRP A 776 -23.43 43.34 -12.38
N ILE A 777 -24.66 43.23 -11.89
CA ILE A 777 -25.88 43.46 -12.66
C ILE A 777 -26.65 44.65 -12.09
N SER A 778 -27.08 45.55 -12.96
CA SER A 778 -27.99 46.65 -12.61
C SER A 778 -29.43 46.15 -12.61
N ILE A 779 -30.13 46.21 -11.47
CA ILE A 779 -31.46 45.60 -11.30
C ILE A 779 -32.50 46.24 -12.23
N LYS A 780 -32.52 47.57 -12.33
CA LYS A 780 -33.50 48.29 -13.16
C LYS A 780 -33.27 48.09 -14.65
N GLN A 781 -32.02 48.18 -15.10
CA GLN A 781 -31.68 48.15 -16.53
C GLN A 781 -31.37 46.74 -17.06
N GLY A 782 -31.14 45.76 -16.19
CA GLY A 782 -30.64 44.43 -16.57
C GLY A 782 -29.23 44.45 -17.18
N HIS A 783 -28.50 45.56 -17.03
CA HIS A 783 -27.14 45.71 -17.57
C HIS A 783 -26.17 44.83 -16.80
N ARG A 784 -25.37 44.04 -17.51
CA ARG A 784 -24.36 43.14 -16.94
C ARG A 784 -22.98 43.68 -17.28
N ALA A 785 -22.26 44.13 -16.25
CA ALA A 785 -20.98 44.77 -16.44
C ALA A 785 -19.89 43.78 -16.86
N THR A 786 -19.11 44.17 -17.87
CA THR A 786 -17.96 43.39 -18.32
C THR A 786 -16.81 43.54 -17.33
N PRO A 787 -16.22 42.42 -16.86
CA PRO A 787 -15.12 42.45 -15.92
C PRO A 787 -13.88 43.13 -16.51
N ARG A 788 -13.30 44.04 -15.73
CA ARG A 788 -12.06 44.74 -16.11
C ARG A 788 -10.83 44.25 -15.35
N SER A 789 -11.03 43.53 -14.24
CA SER A 789 -10.02 43.07 -13.31
C SER A 789 -10.37 41.66 -12.81
N VAL A 790 -9.37 40.92 -12.35
CA VAL A 790 -9.60 39.63 -11.68
C VAL A 790 -10.13 39.81 -10.26
N GLY A 791 -10.03 41.01 -9.66
CA GLY A 791 -10.33 41.27 -8.26
C GLY A 791 -11.69 40.74 -7.78
N LEU A 792 -12.80 41.21 -8.38
CA LEU A 792 -14.15 40.74 -8.04
C LEU A 792 -14.37 39.24 -8.31
N THR A 793 -13.74 38.68 -9.35
CA THR A 793 -13.77 37.24 -9.62
C THR A 793 -13.06 36.46 -8.52
N ALA A 794 -11.83 36.86 -8.16
CA ALA A 794 -11.04 36.26 -7.09
C ALA A 794 -11.77 36.34 -5.75
N TRP A 795 -12.35 37.50 -5.43
CA TRP A 795 -13.07 37.70 -4.18
C TRP A 795 -14.32 36.83 -4.09
N ALA A 796 -15.13 36.80 -5.15
CA ALA A 796 -16.29 35.91 -5.23
C ALA A 796 -15.87 34.44 -5.13
N ALA A 797 -14.87 34.03 -5.90
CA ALA A 797 -14.38 32.67 -5.96
C ALA A 797 -13.82 32.18 -4.61
N ALA A 798 -13.10 33.03 -3.86
CA ALA A 798 -12.56 32.69 -2.55
C ALA A 798 -13.65 32.18 -1.60
N PHE A 799 -14.78 32.88 -1.52
CA PHE A 799 -15.88 32.53 -0.61
C PHE A 799 -16.90 31.59 -1.25
N MET A 800 -17.10 31.65 -2.57
CA MET A 800 -17.94 30.70 -3.31
C MET A 800 -17.35 29.29 -3.26
N ASN A 801 -16.04 29.14 -3.04
CA ASN A 801 -15.37 27.87 -2.83
C ASN A 801 -16.01 27.03 -1.71
N THR A 802 -16.65 27.65 -0.71
CA THR A 802 -17.40 26.96 0.36
C THR A 802 -18.48 26.01 -0.17
N ARG A 803 -19.21 26.45 -1.19
CA ARG A 803 -20.45 25.79 -1.67
C ARG A 803 -20.42 25.38 -3.14
N ASN A 804 -19.48 25.91 -3.93
CA ASN A 804 -19.31 25.57 -5.35
C ASN A 804 -17.84 25.38 -5.72
N SER A 805 -17.12 24.60 -4.90
CA SER A 805 -15.67 24.39 -4.99
C SER A 805 -15.23 23.86 -6.35
N GLU A 806 -15.95 22.87 -6.90
CA GLU A 806 -15.62 22.28 -8.20
C GLU A 806 -15.64 23.32 -9.33
N PHE A 807 -16.71 24.13 -9.41
CA PHE A 807 -16.84 25.19 -10.41
C PHE A 807 -15.71 26.22 -10.29
N VAL A 808 -15.43 26.67 -9.06
CA VAL A 808 -14.38 27.66 -8.80
C VAL A 808 -13.00 27.12 -9.19
N ARG A 809 -12.67 25.89 -8.75
CA ARG A 809 -11.37 25.28 -9.03
C ARG A 809 -11.18 24.99 -10.51
N ALA A 810 -12.23 24.56 -11.22
CA ALA A 810 -12.18 24.32 -12.65
C ALA A 810 -11.98 25.61 -13.45
N GLY A 811 -12.52 26.75 -12.98
CA GLY A 811 -12.33 28.05 -13.63
C GLY A 811 -10.99 28.73 -13.37
N PHE A 812 -10.29 28.35 -12.29
CA PHE A 812 -9.05 29.00 -11.85
C PHE A 812 -8.02 29.23 -12.98
N PRO A 813 -7.65 28.24 -13.83
CA PRO A 813 -6.66 28.45 -14.88
C PRO A 813 -7.04 29.53 -15.89
N SER A 814 -8.34 29.66 -16.20
CA SER A 814 -8.86 30.67 -17.12
C SER A 814 -8.93 32.06 -16.47
N HIS A 815 -9.30 32.11 -15.19
CA HIS A 815 -9.43 33.36 -14.44
C HIS A 815 -8.07 33.99 -14.14
N VAL A 816 -7.09 33.19 -13.73
CA VAL A 816 -5.76 33.67 -13.32
C VAL A 816 -4.90 34.13 -14.50
N LYS A 817 -5.18 33.64 -15.72
CA LYS A 817 -4.38 33.86 -16.93
C LYS A 817 -4.09 35.34 -17.18
N GLY A 818 -2.81 35.68 -17.23
CA GLY A 818 -2.27 37.02 -17.46
C GLY A 818 -2.30 37.95 -16.25
N PHE A 819 -3.07 37.62 -15.21
CA PHE A 819 -3.10 38.39 -13.96
C PHE A 819 -2.01 37.95 -12.99
N ILE A 820 -1.71 36.65 -12.95
CA ILE A 820 -0.51 36.14 -12.28
C ILE A 820 0.38 35.53 -13.36
N THR A 821 1.66 35.87 -13.33
CA THR A 821 2.67 35.33 -14.24
C THR A 821 3.80 34.70 -13.46
N ASN A 822 4.32 33.57 -13.94
CA ASN A 822 5.49 32.88 -13.41
C ASN A 822 6.59 32.80 -14.49
N ILE A 823 7.56 33.72 -14.43
CA ILE A 823 8.69 33.77 -15.38
C ILE A 823 9.96 33.42 -14.62
N ASP A 824 10.62 32.33 -15.02
CA ASP A 824 11.87 31.84 -14.40
C ASP A 824 11.77 31.68 -12.86
N GLY A 825 10.59 31.29 -12.36
CA GLY A 825 10.32 31.14 -10.93
C GLY A 825 9.98 32.45 -10.21
N GLN A 826 9.92 33.59 -10.90
CA GLN A 826 9.43 34.86 -10.37
C GLN A 826 7.92 34.98 -10.60
N ILE A 827 7.17 34.95 -9.51
CA ILE A 827 5.71 35.03 -9.52
C ILE A 827 5.29 36.46 -9.17
N GLU A 828 4.55 37.09 -10.07
CA GLU A 828 4.14 38.49 -9.93
C GLU A 828 2.66 38.66 -10.25
N LEU A 829 1.97 39.48 -9.44
CA LEU A 829 0.63 40.00 -9.74
C LEU A 829 0.75 41.18 -10.71
N GLN A 830 -0.01 41.14 -11.80
CA GLN A 830 0.02 42.15 -12.84
C GLN A 830 -1.14 43.13 -12.72
N HIS A 831 -0.89 44.39 -13.05
CA HIS A 831 -1.93 45.41 -13.16
C HIS A 831 -3.00 44.97 -14.19
N PRO A 832 -4.32 45.22 -13.97
CA PRO A 832 -5.38 44.73 -14.86
C PRO A 832 -5.21 45.11 -16.34
N MET A 833 -4.68 46.30 -16.63
CA MET A 833 -4.38 46.70 -18.02
C MET A 833 -3.22 45.90 -18.64
N VAL A 834 -2.20 45.55 -17.86
CA VAL A 834 -1.10 44.67 -18.29
C VAL A 834 -1.66 43.28 -18.58
N ALA A 835 -2.44 42.73 -17.66
CA ALA A 835 -3.08 41.43 -17.82
C ALA A 835 -4.00 41.37 -19.05
N GLY A 836 -4.77 42.44 -19.30
CA GLY A 836 -5.62 42.57 -20.49
C GLY A 836 -4.82 42.57 -21.79
N ALA A 837 -3.73 43.35 -21.87
CA ALA A 837 -2.84 43.36 -23.02
C ALA A 837 -2.17 42.00 -23.25
N TYR A 838 -1.72 41.36 -22.18
CA TYR A 838 -1.13 40.02 -22.21
C TYR A 838 -2.12 38.98 -22.75
N ARG A 839 -3.35 38.94 -22.22
CA ARG A 839 -4.43 38.04 -22.69
C ARG A 839 -4.79 38.30 -24.16
N ALA A 840 -4.82 39.56 -24.59
CA ALA A 840 -5.10 39.93 -25.97
C ALA A 840 -3.97 39.47 -26.94
N ALA A 841 -2.71 39.55 -26.51
CA ALA A 841 -1.57 39.06 -27.28
C ALA A 841 -1.61 37.53 -27.42
N LEU A 842 -1.90 36.79 -26.34
CA LEU A 842 -2.04 35.33 -26.39
C LEU A 842 -3.16 34.88 -27.33
N LYS A 843 -4.30 35.56 -27.34
CA LYS A 843 -5.42 35.23 -28.23
C LYS A 843 -5.05 35.35 -29.72
N LYS A 844 -4.08 36.21 -30.06
CA LYS A 844 -3.60 36.39 -31.45
C LYS A 844 -2.61 35.29 -31.89
N GLN A 845 -1.92 34.64 -30.95
CA GLN A 845 -0.91 33.61 -31.25
C GLN A 845 -1.49 32.20 -31.47
N GLY A 846 -2.80 32.01 -31.21
CA GLY A 846 -3.48 30.71 -31.33
C GLY A 846 -3.32 29.84 -30.08
N ASP A 847 -4.39 29.14 -29.68
CA ASP A 847 -4.51 28.33 -28.43
C ASP A 847 -3.68 27.02 -28.45
N THR A 848 -2.52 26.99 -29.12
CA THR A 848 -1.77 25.75 -29.43
C THR A 848 -0.49 25.50 -28.63
N ALA A 849 -0.14 26.31 -27.64
CA ALA A 849 1.07 26.11 -26.85
C ALA A 849 0.76 25.71 -25.39
N GLU A 850 1.46 24.70 -24.89
CA GLU A 850 1.50 24.33 -23.48
C GLU A 850 1.73 25.57 -22.59
N TRP A 851 1.04 25.62 -21.46
CA TRP A 851 1.00 26.77 -20.54
C TRP A 851 2.38 27.11 -19.96
N GLN A 852 3.11 27.97 -20.64
CA GLN A 852 4.33 28.58 -20.12
C GLN A 852 4.28 30.09 -20.34
N ASP A 853 4.42 30.86 -19.27
CA ASP A 853 4.41 32.32 -19.36
C ASP A 853 5.58 32.84 -20.19
N SER A 854 5.30 33.79 -21.08
CA SER A 854 6.31 34.37 -21.97
C SER A 854 6.79 35.70 -21.43
N ALA A 855 8.09 35.77 -21.13
CA ALA A 855 8.75 37.00 -20.71
C ALA A 855 8.64 38.12 -21.77
N GLU A 856 8.66 37.75 -23.05
CA GLU A 856 8.50 38.70 -24.16
C GLU A 856 7.09 39.30 -24.19
N VAL A 857 6.06 38.46 -24.08
CA VAL A 857 4.67 38.93 -24.08
C VAL A 857 4.39 39.80 -22.85
N LEU A 858 4.95 39.46 -21.68
CA LEU A 858 4.80 40.29 -20.48
C LEU A 858 5.51 41.64 -20.63
N ARG A 859 6.72 41.66 -21.21
CA ARG A 859 7.45 42.90 -21.47
C ARG A 859 6.64 43.82 -22.37
N ASP A 860 6.13 43.30 -23.48
CA ASP A 860 5.36 44.10 -24.45
C ASP A 860 4.04 44.59 -23.84
N ALA A 861 3.37 43.78 -23.02
CA ALA A 861 2.18 44.18 -22.27
C ALA A 861 2.45 45.29 -21.25
N ARG A 862 3.63 45.28 -20.61
CA ARG A 862 4.06 46.36 -19.70
C ARG A 862 4.37 47.65 -20.45
N GLU A 863 5.01 47.59 -21.61
CA GLU A 863 5.22 48.77 -22.45
C GLU A 863 3.88 49.39 -22.90
N PHE A 864 2.93 48.56 -23.35
CA PHE A 864 1.57 49.03 -23.65
C PHE A 864 0.91 49.74 -22.47
N TYR A 865 1.05 49.20 -21.25
CA TYR A 865 0.52 49.84 -20.05
C TYR A 865 1.24 51.16 -19.75
N LYS A 866 2.56 51.25 -19.90
CA LYS A 866 3.31 52.51 -19.67
C LYS A 866 2.86 53.62 -20.61
N GLU A 867 2.61 53.30 -21.88
CA GLU A 867 2.11 54.23 -22.89
C GLU A 867 0.68 54.69 -22.59
N ASN A 868 -0.16 53.81 -22.02
CA ASN A 868 -1.60 54.01 -21.92
C ASN A 868 -2.13 54.26 -20.50
N ARG A 869 -1.31 54.18 -19.45
CA ARG A 869 -1.75 54.37 -18.05
C ARG A 869 -2.41 55.72 -17.77
N SER A 870 -2.12 56.74 -18.57
CA SER A 870 -2.75 58.06 -18.52
C SER A 870 -4.22 58.07 -18.94
N THR A 871 -4.72 56.98 -19.55
CA THR A 871 -6.14 56.82 -19.93
C THR A 871 -7.01 56.28 -18.80
N ILE A 872 -6.43 55.97 -17.64
CA ILE A 872 -7.17 55.52 -16.45
C ILE A 872 -7.69 56.76 -15.72
N TYR A 873 -9.00 57.00 -15.81
CA TYR A 873 -9.65 58.19 -15.22
C TYR A 873 -10.23 57.96 -13.83
N PHE A 874 -10.39 56.71 -13.38
CA PHE A 874 -10.95 56.41 -12.07
C PHE A 874 -9.88 56.65 -10.98
N PRO A 875 -10.18 57.39 -9.90
CA PRO A 875 -9.17 57.91 -8.98
C PRO A 875 -8.62 56.89 -7.97
N TYR A 876 -9.25 55.72 -7.84
CA TYR A 876 -8.89 54.72 -6.82
C TYR A 876 -8.51 53.38 -7.45
N ASN A 877 -7.63 52.65 -6.79
CA ASN A 877 -7.21 51.32 -7.22
C ASN A 877 -8.00 50.25 -6.47
N GLU A 878 -8.52 49.26 -7.20
CA GLU A 878 -9.19 48.11 -6.60
C GLU A 878 -8.20 47.33 -5.69
N PRO A 879 -8.61 46.89 -4.48
CA PRO A 879 -7.85 46.01 -3.57
C PRO A 879 -7.54 44.59 -4.08
N THR A 880 -7.07 44.48 -5.32
CA THR A 880 -6.92 43.22 -6.06
C THR A 880 -5.95 42.27 -5.38
N LEU A 881 -4.84 42.78 -4.82
CA LEU A 881 -3.86 41.97 -4.10
C LEU A 881 -4.54 41.21 -2.96
N GLY A 882 -5.29 41.91 -2.12
CA GLY A 882 -6.02 41.31 -1.00
C GLY A 882 -7.04 40.26 -1.43
N TYR A 883 -7.76 40.48 -2.53
CA TYR A 883 -8.70 39.48 -3.06
C TYR A 883 -7.98 38.24 -3.59
N VAL A 884 -6.89 38.43 -4.33
CA VAL A 884 -6.11 37.34 -4.92
C VAL A 884 -5.45 36.48 -3.85
N VAL A 885 -4.77 37.05 -2.85
CA VAL A 885 -4.10 36.23 -1.82
C VAL A 885 -5.10 35.41 -1.00
N LYS A 886 -6.29 35.97 -0.72
CA LYS A 886 -7.37 35.21 -0.06
C LYS A 886 -7.84 34.07 -0.96
N TRP A 887 -8.08 34.34 -2.23
CA TRP A 887 -8.49 33.33 -3.21
C TRP A 887 -7.49 32.19 -3.35
N LEU A 888 -6.20 32.51 -3.50
CA LEU A 888 -5.14 31.51 -3.59
C LEU A 888 -5.03 30.67 -2.31
N SER A 889 -5.18 31.29 -1.14
CA SER A 889 -5.18 30.56 0.14
C SER A 889 -6.35 29.58 0.26
N GLU A 890 -7.56 29.96 -0.16
CA GLU A 890 -8.74 29.09 -0.12
C GLU A 890 -8.63 27.92 -1.11
N LEU A 891 -7.95 28.12 -2.24
CA LEU A 891 -7.80 27.08 -3.27
C LEU A 891 -6.56 26.20 -3.11
N GLY A 892 -5.70 26.45 -2.11
CA GLY A 892 -4.47 25.70 -1.91
C GLY A 892 -3.43 25.92 -3.02
N LYS A 893 -3.42 27.10 -3.64
CA LYS A 893 -2.48 27.48 -4.71
C LYS A 893 -1.17 27.99 -4.13
N THR A 894 -0.46 27.09 -3.43
CA THR A 894 0.71 27.43 -2.61
C THR A 894 1.83 28.06 -3.42
N THR A 895 2.10 27.57 -4.63
CA THR A 895 3.12 28.13 -5.52
C THR A 895 2.86 29.61 -5.80
N GLU A 896 1.67 29.94 -6.31
CA GLU A 896 1.28 31.30 -6.63
C GLU A 896 1.15 32.19 -5.38
N LEU A 897 0.61 31.64 -4.29
CA LEU A 897 0.43 32.35 -3.03
C LEU A 897 1.77 32.73 -2.41
N ASP A 898 2.66 31.76 -2.23
CA ASP A 898 3.97 31.97 -1.60
C ASP A 898 4.82 32.92 -2.44
N GLY A 899 4.74 32.81 -3.77
CA GLY A 899 5.39 33.73 -4.70
C GLY A 899 4.92 35.18 -4.53
N ILE A 900 3.60 35.41 -4.49
CA ILE A 900 3.03 36.75 -4.29
C ILE A 900 3.33 37.29 -2.88
N LEU A 901 3.26 36.45 -1.85
CA LEU A 901 3.60 36.86 -0.48
C LEU A 901 5.09 37.20 -0.35
N ALA A 902 5.99 36.44 -0.98
CA ALA A 902 7.42 36.75 -1.03
C ALA A 902 7.69 38.06 -1.79
N TYR A 903 6.95 38.31 -2.86
CA TYR A 903 6.99 39.61 -3.56
C TYR A 903 6.57 40.74 -2.62
N ALA A 904 5.46 40.59 -1.89
CA ALA A 904 4.97 41.59 -0.95
C ALA A 904 6.00 41.87 0.17
N ASP A 905 6.58 40.81 0.76
CA ASP A 905 7.63 40.95 1.79
C ASP A 905 8.86 41.71 1.31
N LYS A 906 9.23 41.53 0.05
CA LYS A 906 10.43 42.12 -0.51
C LYS A 906 10.19 43.55 -1.02
N HIS A 907 9.01 43.84 -1.56
CA HIS A 907 8.78 45.04 -2.36
C HIS A 907 7.72 45.99 -1.81
N LEU A 908 6.84 45.53 -0.90
CA LEU A 908 5.70 46.33 -0.42
C LEU A 908 5.86 46.79 1.04
N GLN A 909 7.12 46.90 1.49
CA GLN A 909 7.52 47.52 2.76
C GLN A 909 6.80 46.95 4.01
N PRO A 910 6.88 45.64 4.29
CA PRO A 910 6.33 45.07 5.53
C PRO A 910 6.90 45.81 6.75
N THR A 911 6.01 46.23 7.65
CA THR A 911 6.36 47.05 8.82
C THR A 911 5.90 46.35 10.10
N TRP A 912 6.76 46.38 11.11
CA TRP A 912 6.48 45.87 12.45
C TRP A 912 6.25 47.05 13.40
N GLU A 913 5.08 47.09 14.03
CA GLU A 913 4.70 48.13 14.98
C GLU A 913 3.94 47.53 16.17
N TYR A 914 4.40 47.78 17.40
CA TYR A 914 3.88 47.17 18.63
C TYR A 914 3.71 45.63 18.51
N GLY A 915 4.71 44.97 17.94
CA GLY A 915 4.72 43.53 17.66
C GLY A 915 3.81 43.10 16.50
N GLY A 916 3.00 44.00 15.94
CA GLY A 916 2.09 43.72 14.85
C GLY A 916 2.76 43.87 13.49
N LEU A 917 2.45 42.97 12.56
CA LEU A 917 2.92 43.02 11.17
C LEU A 917 1.81 43.50 10.24
N TYR A 918 2.09 44.54 9.48
CA TYR A 918 1.21 45.08 8.43
C TYR A 918 2.01 45.63 7.25
N TYR A 919 1.30 45.96 6.17
CA TYR A 919 1.89 46.61 5.00
C TYR A 919 1.30 48.02 4.88
N PRO A 920 2.13 49.09 4.96
CA PRO A 920 1.65 50.46 4.88
C PRO A 920 0.97 50.79 3.55
N ARG A 921 0.02 51.72 3.60
CA ARG A 921 -0.70 52.19 2.41
C ARG A 921 0.25 52.83 1.38
N ASN A 922 0.11 52.43 0.13
CA ASN A 922 0.75 53.02 -1.03
C ASN A 922 -0.25 53.13 -2.19
N ASP A 923 -0.59 54.36 -2.58
CA ASP A 923 -1.59 54.62 -3.62
C ASP A 923 -1.04 54.52 -5.05
N LEU A 924 0.27 54.35 -5.23
CA LEU A 924 0.89 54.15 -6.54
C LEU A 924 0.59 52.74 -7.06
N ALA A 925 -0.08 52.65 -8.23
CA ALA A 925 -0.44 51.39 -8.87
C ALA A 925 0.80 50.50 -9.15
N THR A 926 1.82 51.07 -9.78
CA THR A 926 3.02 50.37 -10.24
C THR A 926 4.27 51.25 -10.19
N ASP A 927 5.45 50.63 -10.16
CA ASP A 927 6.73 51.33 -10.36
C ASP A 927 6.92 51.79 -11.82
N GLU A 928 8.06 52.41 -12.12
CA GLU A 928 8.42 52.87 -13.47
C GLU A 928 8.53 51.72 -14.49
N GLN A 929 8.80 50.50 -14.02
CA GLN A 929 8.89 49.30 -14.86
C GLN A 929 7.54 48.61 -15.06
N GLY A 930 6.46 49.11 -14.44
CA GLY A 930 5.12 48.53 -14.51
C GLY A 930 4.90 47.35 -13.57
N ARG A 931 5.75 47.18 -12.54
CA ARG A 931 5.57 46.17 -11.50
C ARG A 931 4.69 46.69 -10.36
N TRP A 932 3.95 45.81 -9.73
CA TRP A 932 2.95 46.16 -8.72
C TRP A 932 3.54 46.89 -7.49
N MET A 933 3.00 48.05 -7.14
CA MET A 933 3.37 48.77 -5.90
C MET A 933 2.18 49.07 -4.98
N HIS A 934 0.96 48.90 -5.48
CA HIS A 934 -0.22 49.32 -4.76
C HIS A 934 -0.42 48.50 -3.49
N MET A 935 -0.67 49.19 -2.38
CA MET A 935 -1.06 48.59 -1.12
C MET A 935 -2.20 49.44 -0.53
N ASP A 936 -3.42 48.91 -0.55
CA ASP A 936 -4.53 49.52 0.15
C ASP A 936 -4.60 49.04 1.62
N PRO A 937 -5.26 49.80 2.51
CA PRO A 937 -5.39 49.43 3.93
C PRO A 937 -6.11 48.10 4.15
N PHE A 938 -7.04 47.69 3.30
CA PHE A 938 -7.66 46.37 3.39
C PHE A 938 -6.67 45.24 3.13
N SER A 939 -5.89 45.33 2.05
CA SER A 939 -4.86 44.35 1.72
C SER A 939 -3.80 44.26 2.81
N GLY A 940 -3.28 45.42 3.24
CA GLY A 940 -2.14 45.52 4.16
C GLY A 940 -2.46 45.23 5.62
N ASN A 941 -3.65 45.63 6.10
CA ASN A 941 -4.05 45.39 7.49
C ASN A 941 -4.72 44.04 7.70
N SER A 942 -5.34 43.44 6.68
CA SER A 942 -6.25 42.30 6.90
C SER A 942 -6.09 41.15 5.91
N ALA A 943 -6.05 41.40 4.60
CA ALA A 943 -6.17 40.33 3.61
C ALA A 943 -4.90 39.46 3.48
N ILE A 944 -3.71 40.06 3.59
CA ILE A 944 -2.44 39.29 3.64
C ILE A 944 -2.40 38.45 4.91
N GLY A 945 -2.81 39.02 6.05
CA GLY A 945 -2.93 38.30 7.32
C GLY A 945 -3.90 37.13 7.23
N TYR A 946 -5.07 37.33 6.61
CA TYR A 946 -6.01 36.26 6.29
C TYR A 946 -5.30 35.14 5.51
N ALA A 947 -4.65 35.45 4.39
CA ALA A 947 -4.07 34.44 3.53
C ALA A 947 -2.97 33.62 4.23
N ARG A 948 -2.16 34.26 5.08
CA ARG A 948 -1.11 33.60 5.87
C ARG A 948 -1.65 32.71 6.98
N LEU A 949 -2.73 33.14 7.63
CA LEU A 949 -3.34 32.41 8.74
C LEU A 949 -4.25 31.28 8.28
N ASN A 950 -4.77 31.38 7.06
CA ASN A 950 -5.68 30.42 6.47
C ASN A 950 -5.01 29.05 6.22
N VAL A 951 -5.85 28.09 5.89
CA VAL A 951 -5.50 26.78 5.32
C VAL A 951 -6.28 26.59 4.02
N GLU A 952 -5.89 25.62 3.20
CA GLU A 952 -6.67 25.28 2.01
C GLU A 952 -8.12 24.97 2.40
N SER A 953 -9.08 25.56 1.68
CA SER A 953 -10.51 25.40 1.91
C SER A 953 -10.94 25.79 3.33
N GLY A 954 -10.23 26.70 4.00
CA GLY A 954 -10.45 27.02 5.40
C GLY A 954 -11.88 27.45 5.73
N GLN A 955 -12.50 28.30 4.90
CA GLN A 955 -13.92 28.66 5.09
C GLN A 955 -14.85 27.49 4.82
N LYS A 956 -14.56 26.71 3.77
CA LYS A 956 -15.37 25.54 3.40
C LYS A 956 -15.42 24.53 4.53
N ILE A 957 -14.28 24.23 5.15
CA ILE A 957 -14.21 23.28 6.25
C ILE A 957 -15.05 23.75 7.44
N MET A 958 -15.06 25.05 7.77
CA MET A 958 -15.91 25.59 8.83
C MET A 958 -17.41 25.51 8.49
N VAL A 959 -17.77 25.62 7.21
CA VAL A 959 -19.16 25.49 6.74
C VAL A 959 -19.61 24.03 6.69
N ASP A 960 -18.75 23.13 6.22
CA ASP A 960 -19.06 21.69 6.10
C ASP A 960 -19.04 20.98 7.46
N ALA A 961 -18.21 21.46 8.40
CA ALA A 961 -18.04 20.87 9.73
C ALA A 961 -18.05 21.95 10.84
N PRO A 962 -19.13 22.72 11.00
CA PRO A 962 -19.22 23.74 12.05
C PRO A 962 -19.10 23.09 13.44
N TRP A 963 -18.50 23.80 14.39
CA TRP A 963 -18.44 23.31 15.76
C TRP A 963 -19.83 23.33 16.39
N THR A 964 -20.22 22.20 16.98
CA THR A 964 -21.49 22.07 17.69
C THR A 964 -21.35 22.44 19.15
N LYS A 965 -22.50 22.68 19.80
CA LYS A 965 -22.61 22.90 21.24
C LYS A 965 -21.95 21.78 22.06
N GLU A 966 -22.17 20.52 21.68
CA GLU A 966 -21.60 19.35 22.35
C GLU A 966 -20.08 19.29 22.20
N THR A 967 -19.59 19.63 21.01
CA THR A 967 -18.16 19.68 20.70
C THR A 967 -17.45 20.73 21.55
N LEU A 968 -18.04 21.93 21.67
CA LEU A 968 -17.49 23.02 22.46
C LEU A 968 -17.60 22.78 23.97
N ALA A 969 -18.70 22.20 24.44
CA ALA A 969 -18.90 21.90 25.85
C ALA A 969 -17.90 20.86 26.40
N SER A 970 -17.44 19.92 25.56
CA SER A 970 -16.52 18.86 25.96
C SER A 970 -15.04 19.15 25.71
N ARG A 971 -14.72 20.15 24.88
CA ARG A 971 -13.35 20.45 24.48
C ARG A 971 -12.59 21.20 25.57
N PRO A 972 -11.36 20.77 25.92
CA PRO A 972 -10.45 21.55 26.75
C PRO A 972 -10.05 22.87 26.08
N TYR A 973 -10.04 23.96 26.85
CA TYR A 973 -9.69 25.28 26.33
C TYR A 973 -8.91 26.12 27.35
N VAL A 974 -8.20 27.10 26.82
CA VAL A 974 -7.45 28.13 27.56
C VAL A 974 -8.30 29.37 27.73
N ASP A 975 -8.35 29.88 28.95
CA ASP A 975 -9.07 31.08 29.34
C ASP A 975 -8.19 32.02 30.14
N GLY A 976 -8.40 33.34 30.01
CA GLY A 976 -7.59 34.36 30.70
C GLY A 976 -6.21 34.66 30.09
N LEU A 977 -5.85 34.00 28.97
CA LEU A 977 -4.68 34.35 28.16
C LEU A 977 -5.09 35.25 27.00
N ASP A 978 -4.53 36.46 26.96
CA ASP A 978 -4.80 37.43 25.90
C ASP A 978 -3.53 38.17 25.44
N LEU A 979 -3.61 38.80 24.27
CA LEU A 979 -2.48 39.50 23.66
C LEU A 979 -2.03 40.74 24.49
N SER A 980 -2.90 41.35 25.30
CA SER A 980 -2.54 42.50 26.15
C SER A 980 -1.47 42.18 27.20
N GLN A 981 -1.30 40.90 27.55
CA GLN A 981 -0.34 40.41 28.53
C GLN A 981 1.11 40.37 28.02
N GLY A 982 1.44 41.07 26.93
CA GLY A 982 2.83 41.17 26.43
C GLY A 982 3.36 39.89 25.74
N VAL A 983 2.48 38.93 25.41
CA VAL A 983 2.86 37.68 24.75
C VAL A 983 2.06 37.41 23.49
N ASP A 984 2.71 36.87 22.46
CA ASP A 984 2.07 36.27 21.31
C ASP A 984 1.78 34.80 21.57
N CYS A 985 0.58 34.35 21.23
CA CYS A 985 0.22 32.93 21.29
C CYS A 985 0.54 32.30 19.93
N LEU A 986 1.53 31.42 19.91
CA LEU A 986 1.96 30.72 18.68
C LEU A 986 1.20 29.40 18.51
N ARG A 987 0.70 28.83 19.60
CA ARG A 987 0.03 27.53 19.57
C ARG A 987 -0.93 27.37 20.74
N GLY A 988 -2.04 26.69 20.48
CA GLY A 988 -2.96 26.22 21.51
C GLY A 988 -3.84 25.09 20.98
N VAL A 989 -3.43 23.86 21.27
CA VAL A 989 -4.05 22.65 20.71
C VAL A 989 -4.31 21.63 21.81
N TRP A 990 -5.37 20.85 21.62
CA TRP A 990 -5.68 19.66 22.41
C TRP A 990 -5.27 18.41 21.64
N ASP A 991 -4.38 17.59 22.20
CA ASP A 991 -4.02 16.27 21.67
C ASP A 991 -4.81 15.17 22.43
N PRO A 992 -5.85 14.60 21.81
CA PRO A 992 -6.68 13.59 22.46
C PRO A 992 -5.92 12.27 22.70
N ASN A 993 -4.90 11.96 21.90
CA ASN A 993 -4.14 10.71 22.05
C ASN A 993 -3.26 10.72 23.30
N ARG A 994 -2.78 11.92 23.67
CA ARG A 994 -1.91 12.12 24.84
C ARG A 994 -2.66 12.61 26.06
N ASN A 995 -3.96 12.94 25.92
CA ASN A 995 -4.69 13.73 26.92
C ASN A 995 -3.86 14.94 27.36
N ALA A 996 -3.42 15.74 26.39
CA ALA A 996 -2.52 16.85 26.64
C ALA A 996 -3.02 18.13 25.95
N LEU A 997 -3.04 19.23 26.69
CA LEU A 997 -3.23 20.56 26.16
C LEU A 997 -1.87 21.25 26.04
N ILE A 998 -1.55 21.74 24.85
CA ILE A 998 -0.26 22.33 24.54
C ILE A 998 -0.44 23.78 24.13
N VAL A 999 0.25 24.67 24.84
CA VAL A 999 0.26 26.11 24.61
C VAL A 999 1.70 26.54 24.37
N THR A 1000 1.93 27.32 23.31
CA THR A 1000 3.22 27.97 23.08
C THR A 1000 3.01 29.46 23.03
N ILE A 1001 3.74 30.16 23.88
CA ILE A 1001 3.70 31.61 24.01
C ILE A 1001 5.08 32.18 23.83
N ARG A 1002 5.15 33.38 23.26
CA ARG A 1002 6.39 34.10 23.05
C ARG A 1002 6.26 35.51 23.57
N GLU A 1003 7.23 35.98 24.34
CA GLU A 1003 7.29 37.39 24.72
C GLU A 1003 7.71 38.23 23.50
N TRP A 1004 6.94 39.28 23.20
CA TRP A 1004 7.15 40.05 21.96
C TRP A 1004 7.95 41.34 22.19
N ALA A 1005 7.88 41.95 23.38
CA ALA A 1005 8.36 43.30 23.63
C ALA A 1005 9.86 43.39 24.03
N GLY A 1006 10.51 42.27 24.34
CA GLY A 1006 11.91 42.20 24.76
C GLY A 1006 12.15 42.61 26.21
N HIS A 1007 11.10 42.74 27.03
CA HIS A 1007 11.21 43.21 28.43
C HIS A 1007 10.80 42.14 29.46
N GLY A 1008 10.38 40.97 28.99
CA GLY A 1008 9.87 39.90 29.82
C GLY A 1008 8.40 40.09 30.18
N SER A 1009 7.70 38.99 30.46
CA SER A 1009 6.29 39.03 30.86
C SER A 1009 5.95 37.91 31.83
N ARG A 1010 4.94 38.13 32.66
CA ARG A 1010 4.30 37.09 33.48
C ARG A 1010 2.88 36.90 33.01
N VAL A 1011 2.53 35.66 32.68
CA VAL A 1011 1.19 35.29 32.23
C VAL A 1011 0.54 34.31 33.19
N VAL A 1012 -0.75 34.53 33.44
CA VAL A 1012 -1.58 33.65 34.26
C VAL A 1012 -2.83 33.32 33.47
N PHE A 1013 -3.10 32.03 33.29
CA PHE A 1013 -4.28 31.57 32.56
C PHE A 1013 -4.79 30.24 33.10
N ASP A 1014 -6.06 29.96 32.84
CA ASP A 1014 -6.71 28.72 33.25
C ASP A 1014 -6.86 27.77 32.07
N VAL A 1015 -6.64 26.48 32.33
CA VAL A 1015 -7.06 25.39 31.44
C VAL A 1015 -8.32 24.76 32.01
N LYS A 1016 -9.40 24.82 31.24
CA LYS A 1016 -10.75 24.40 31.63
C LYS A 1016 -11.22 23.21 30.79
N ASN A 1017 -12.31 22.57 31.20
CA ASN A 1017 -12.91 21.39 30.56
C ASN A 1017 -11.98 20.17 30.45
N LEU A 1018 -11.02 20.03 31.37
CA LEU A 1018 -10.20 18.83 31.46
C LEU A 1018 -10.97 17.68 32.16
N PRO A 1019 -10.79 16.43 31.71
CA PRO A 1019 -11.31 15.26 32.43
C PRO A 1019 -10.78 15.14 33.87
N GLU A 1020 -11.59 14.54 34.74
CA GLU A 1020 -11.21 14.21 36.12
C GLU A 1020 -9.93 13.33 36.14
N GLY A 1021 -9.01 13.63 37.06
CA GLY A 1021 -7.81 12.84 37.28
C GLY A 1021 -6.59 13.64 37.70
N ARG A 1022 -5.43 12.98 37.66
CA ARG A 1022 -4.14 13.59 37.96
C ARG A 1022 -3.52 14.17 36.69
N TRP A 1023 -3.02 15.39 36.81
CA TRP A 1023 -2.46 16.19 35.72
C TRP A 1023 -1.08 16.72 36.11
N GLU A 1024 -0.19 16.82 35.14
CA GLU A 1024 1.13 17.43 35.26
C GLU A 1024 1.21 18.64 34.33
N VAL A 1025 1.61 19.80 34.86
CA VAL A 1025 1.96 20.98 34.07
C VAL A 1025 3.47 20.99 33.90
N CYS A 1026 3.92 20.83 32.66
CA CYS A 1026 5.32 20.88 32.26
C CYS A 1026 5.60 22.17 31.48
N THR A 1027 6.71 22.86 31.79
CA THR A 1027 7.21 23.97 30.98
C THR A 1027 8.54 23.63 30.32
N SER A 1028 8.84 24.22 29.16
CA SER A 1028 10.15 24.08 28.49
C SER A 1028 11.31 24.58 29.36
N GLN A 1029 11.03 25.47 30.31
CA GLN A 1029 11.95 25.97 31.34
C GLN A 1029 12.26 24.95 32.46
N GLY A 1030 11.66 23.76 32.42
CA GLY A 1030 11.91 22.68 33.38
C GLY A 1030 11.00 22.68 34.62
N GLY A 1031 10.00 23.56 34.68
CA GLY A 1031 8.99 23.55 35.74
C GLY A 1031 8.04 22.36 35.60
N ARG A 1032 7.82 21.63 36.69
CA ARG A 1032 6.82 20.55 36.77
C ARG A 1032 5.97 20.71 38.02
N ARG A 1033 4.64 20.74 37.85
CA ARG A 1033 3.69 20.81 38.97
C ARG A 1033 2.58 19.80 38.77
N MET A 1034 2.28 19.05 39.82
CA MET A 1034 1.19 18.07 39.85
C MET A 1034 -0.09 18.72 40.36
N HIS A 1035 -1.20 18.42 39.71
CA HIS A 1035 -2.54 18.86 40.04
C HIS A 1035 -3.49 17.66 40.08
N GLU A 1036 -4.38 17.63 41.07
CA GLU A 1036 -5.47 16.67 41.14
C GLU A 1036 -6.77 17.42 40.85
N LEU A 1037 -7.54 16.92 39.88
CA LEU A 1037 -8.68 17.63 39.31
C LEU A 1037 -9.97 16.84 39.51
N ASP A 1038 -10.91 17.41 40.25
CA ASP A 1038 -12.28 16.91 40.36
C ASP A 1038 -13.10 17.24 39.10
N LYS A 1039 -14.27 16.61 38.95
CA LYS A 1039 -15.19 16.86 37.84
C LYS A 1039 -15.56 18.35 37.73
N GLY A 1040 -15.20 18.98 36.61
CA GLY A 1040 -15.45 20.40 36.36
C GLY A 1040 -14.39 21.36 36.93
N GLY A 1041 -13.28 20.84 37.48
CA GLY A 1041 -12.15 21.64 37.94
C GLY A 1041 -11.37 22.31 36.80
N GLN A 1042 -10.48 23.23 37.19
CA GLN A 1042 -9.57 23.94 36.28
C GLN A 1042 -8.12 23.90 36.78
N ILE A 1043 -7.16 24.04 35.87
CA ILE A 1043 -5.74 24.14 36.21
C ILE A 1043 -5.26 25.56 35.90
N ALA A 1044 -4.86 26.28 36.95
CA ALA A 1044 -4.22 27.58 36.81
C ALA A 1044 -2.73 27.40 36.46
N VAL A 1045 -2.32 28.01 35.36
CA VAL A 1045 -0.93 28.05 34.90
C VAL A 1045 -0.36 29.44 35.17
N ASP A 1046 0.84 29.48 35.76
CA ASP A 1046 1.59 30.71 36.03
C ASP A 1046 2.99 30.55 35.42
N ALA A 1047 3.29 31.34 34.39
CA ALA A 1047 4.53 31.27 33.64
C ALA A 1047 5.18 32.66 33.54
N THR A 1048 6.51 32.71 33.67
CA THR A 1048 7.32 33.91 33.51
C THR A 1048 8.26 33.72 32.33
N LEU A 1049 8.30 34.70 31.44
CA LEU A 1049 9.08 34.70 30.21
C LEU A 1049 10.12 35.80 30.28
N GLU A 1050 11.35 35.48 29.88
CA GLU A 1050 12.40 36.45 29.59
C GLU A 1050 12.13 37.16 28.25
N GLY A 1051 12.86 38.23 27.97
CA GLY A 1051 12.70 39.00 26.74
C GLY A 1051 12.92 38.14 25.49
N HIS A 1052 11.95 38.16 24.57
CA HIS A 1052 11.91 37.34 23.35
C HIS A 1052 11.93 35.82 23.57
N GLU A 1053 11.71 35.36 24.80
CA GLU A 1053 11.67 33.95 25.12
C GLU A 1053 10.39 33.31 24.55
N GLU A 1054 10.54 32.11 24.01
CA GLU A 1054 9.45 31.23 23.61
C GLU A 1054 9.34 30.09 24.63
N VAL A 1055 8.16 29.94 25.23
CA VAL A 1055 7.91 28.95 26.27
C VAL A 1055 6.79 28.02 25.83
N ASP A 1056 7.08 26.72 25.88
CA ASP A 1056 6.09 25.66 25.73
C ASP A 1056 5.53 25.28 27.09
N ILE A 1057 4.22 25.24 27.18
CA ILE A 1057 3.46 24.83 28.36
C ILE A 1057 2.61 23.64 27.94
N VAL A 1058 2.83 22.51 28.60
CA VAL A 1058 2.12 21.26 28.32
C VAL A 1058 1.41 20.82 29.59
N VAL A 1059 0.08 20.80 29.54
CA VAL A 1059 -0.79 20.27 30.59
C VAL A 1059 -1.22 18.87 30.18
N ILE A 1060 -0.60 17.85 30.77
CA ILE A 1060 -0.74 16.44 30.37
C ILE A 1060 -1.29 15.58 31.51
N ARG A 1061 -2.12 14.60 31.19
CA ARG A 1061 -2.63 13.64 32.17
C ARG A 1061 -1.51 12.68 32.62
N ALA A 1062 -1.35 12.51 33.93
CA ALA A 1062 -0.28 11.74 34.55
C ALA A 1062 -0.54 10.22 34.60
#